data_AF-A0AAU8J6K5-F1
#
_entry.id   AF-A0AAU8J6K5-F1
#
_cell.length_a   1.000
_cell.length_b   1.000
_cell.length_c   1.000
_cell.angle_alpha   90.00
_cell.angle_beta   90.00
_cell.angle_gamma   90.00
#
_symmetry.space_group_name_H-M   'P 1'
#
loop_
_entity.id
_entity.type
_entity.pdbx_description
1 polymer ?
#
loop_
_entity_poly.entity_id
_entity_poly.type
_entity_poly.pdbx_seq_one_letter_code
_entity_poly.pdbx_strand_id
1 'polypeptide(L)'
;MTNDTIKSTPIFDQPVILERRPFWSSIFVWTIMGMTVFGVAWAAWAEIDQSVASAGKLEPAGGGVEVKAPTGGVVREIHVKGGDLVKQGDLLITFDPTAPEADVESLRQLRESLMRENQFYQAAMNGNPVPGASAELQALVKLRSDLISENQFLEASANGVASLGGSGAFDANQEQLLRASRSEYDTRVAAAGFQVQELQAQLSQTQQQIPSVRNQLNIAREQETTAQASLETAKRQLPTVQSRLETARRQIPTAQARIEIARRQIPTAQARVETARRQIPTAKAQLETAEQALALNEDILSRIEPLVDQGALSELQKQRQEQEVLNQEAQVSNREAELLSRQNEISALEAELLNRQNEISALEAELLNRQNEISALETEVLNRQNEILARQAELDRRREEVVTREAELTRLQNEVQRLDAAIGRSEQQLENTQFVSQKDIRTKIADNQKRISDIDSQFSKSLLENQKRISQIDGQLARAQLELQYQELRAPVAGEVFDLQPNAPGFVVRETEPLLKLVRDAKLEASVLIQNQDIALVLDALRKNQTEGKKGVPVEVMVEAFPATEFGTVNGILTSIGSDVLEPDPQKGQNFYAFPATIELDSDKFILDNGLQVRLHSGMAVQAKIKIGKRTVLQLFISRLTNQTRGLETVK
;
A
#
# COMPACT_ATOMS: atom_id res chain seq x y z
N MET A 1 88.84 93.04 -147.46
CA MET A 1 89.90 92.88 -148.47
C MET A 1 90.60 91.56 -148.19
N THR A 2 90.46 90.64 -149.16
CA THR A 2 91.32 89.49 -149.55
C THR A 2 91.76 88.41 -148.55
N ASN A 3 91.55 87.17 -149.04
CA ASN A 3 92.45 85.99 -148.98
C ASN A 3 92.40 85.10 -147.72
N ASP A 4 92.51 83.77 -147.80
CA ASP A 4 92.51 82.81 -148.92
C ASP A 4 92.32 81.38 -148.36
N THR A 5 91.84 80.48 -149.23
CA THR A 5 92.09 79.02 -149.35
C THR A 5 92.65 78.17 -148.17
N ILE A 6 92.04 77.00 -147.91
CA ILE A 6 92.46 75.64 -148.37
C ILE A 6 91.62 74.57 -147.61
N LYS A 7 91.02 73.64 -148.37
CA LYS A 7 90.45 72.36 -147.88
C LYS A 7 91.57 71.31 -147.75
N SER A 8 91.58 70.51 -146.69
CA SER A 8 92.32 69.23 -146.62
C SER A 8 91.69 68.21 -145.64
N THR A 9 91.71 66.95 -146.07
CA THR A 9 91.41 65.63 -145.45
C THR A 9 92.62 65.12 -144.60
N PRO A 10 92.76 63.85 -144.09
CA PRO A 10 91.87 62.78 -143.55
C PRO A 10 92.42 62.11 -142.23
N ILE A 11 91.89 60.92 -141.83
CA ILE A 11 92.49 59.78 -141.04
C ILE A 11 92.09 59.58 -139.55
N PHE A 12 91.76 58.30 -139.27
CA PHE A 12 91.62 57.53 -138.01
C PHE A 12 92.25 58.08 -136.72
N ASP A 13 91.57 57.87 -135.58
CA ASP A 13 92.18 57.25 -134.38
C ASP A 13 91.15 56.85 -133.31
N GLN A 14 91.15 55.56 -132.94
CA GLN A 14 90.66 55.06 -131.64
C GLN A 14 91.67 55.47 -130.56
N PRO A 15 91.23 55.78 -129.31
CA PRO A 15 91.69 54.89 -128.24
C PRO A 15 90.73 54.68 -127.04
N VAL A 16 90.75 53.42 -126.58
CA VAL A 16 90.84 52.97 -125.18
C VAL A 16 89.62 53.19 -124.26
N ILE A 17 88.80 52.15 -124.23
CA ILE A 17 87.94 51.79 -123.10
C ILE A 17 88.85 51.31 -121.97
N LEU A 18 88.89 52.05 -120.85
CA LEU A 18 89.45 51.57 -119.60
C LEU A 18 88.35 50.89 -118.80
N GLU A 19 88.32 49.56 -118.84
CA GLU A 19 87.71 48.79 -117.76
C GLU A 19 88.42 49.13 -116.44
N ARG A 20 87.79 49.95 -115.60
CA ARG A 20 88.14 49.97 -114.18
C ARG A 20 87.55 48.71 -113.55
N ARG A 21 88.40 47.74 -113.23
CA ARG A 21 88.04 46.64 -112.30
C ARG A 21 87.29 47.22 -111.08
N PRO A 22 86.21 46.59 -110.60
CA PRO A 22 85.42 47.10 -109.48
C PRO A 22 86.12 46.77 -108.15
N PHE A 23 87.36 47.24 -107.97
CA PHE A 23 88.13 46.99 -106.76
C PHE A 23 87.53 47.77 -105.57
N TRP A 24 87.07 48.99 -105.81
CA TRP A 24 86.56 49.88 -104.76
C TRP A 24 85.16 49.51 -104.25
N SER A 25 84.26 48.97 -105.08
CA SER A 25 82.95 48.49 -104.59
C SER A 25 83.08 47.17 -103.82
N SER A 26 84.00 46.28 -104.19
CA SER A 26 84.30 45.07 -103.41
C SER A 26 85.00 45.40 -102.08
N ILE A 27 85.94 46.34 -102.02
CA ILE A 27 86.60 46.74 -100.77
C ILE A 27 85.62 47.38 -99.79
N PHE A 28 84.69 48.23 -100.26
CA PHE A 28 83.70 48.82 -99.37
C PHE A 28 82.78 47.75 -98.76
N VAL A 29 82.32 46.79 -99.56
CA VAL A 29 81.50 45.68 -99.08
C VAL A 29 82.28 44.77 -98.12
N TRP A 30 83.53 44.41 -98.43
CA TRP A 30 84.37 43.60 -97.55
C TRP A 30 84.78 44.32 -96.26
N THR A 31 84.97 45.64 -96.29
CA THR A 31 85.28 46.43 -95.08
C THR A 31 84.06 46.51 -94.15
N ILE A 32 82.87 46.77 -94.71
CA ILE A 32 81.62 46.77 -93.94
C ILE A 32 81.35 45.38 -93.37
N MET A 33 81.51 44.33 -94.18
CA MET A 33 81.33 42.95 -93.72
C MET A 33 82.36 42.57 -92.66
N GLY A 34 83.63 42.94 -92.82
CA GLY A 34 84.69 42.73 -91.85
C GLY A 34 84.46 43.48 -90.52
N MET A 35 84.05 44.75 -90.57
CA MET A 35 83.72 45.54 -89.38
C MET A 35 82.48 45.00 -88.65
N THR A 36 81.48 44.53 -89.39
CA THR A 36 80.28 43.90 -88.81
C THR A 36 80.65 42.58 -88.13
N VAL A 37 81.42 41.72 -88.79
CA VAL A 37 81.91 40.46 -88.21
C VAL A 37 82.78 40.73 -86.97
N PHE A 38 83.64 41.76 -87.00
CA PHE A 38 84.44 42.15 -85.85
C PHE A 38 83.60 42.66 -84.68
N GLY A 39 82.62 43.52 -84.93
CA GLY A 39 81.70 44.01 -83.89
C GLY A 39 80.90 42.89 -83.24
N VAL A 40 80.42 41.93 -84.03
CA VAL A 40 79.72 40.74 -83.52
C VAL A 40 80.67 39.84 -82.72
N ALA A 41 81.90 39.62 -83.19
CA ALA A 41 82.90 38.83 -82.47
C ALA A 41 83.32 39.48 -81.14
N TRP A 42 83.52 40.81 -81.11
CA TRP A 42 83.80 41.55 -79.88
C TRP A 42 82.62 41.47 -78.90
N ALA A 43 81.40 41.68 -79.39
CA ALA A 43 80.21 41.58 -78.56
C ALA A 43 80.01 40.15 -78.01
N ALA A 44 80.40 39.12 -78.77
CA ALA A 44 80.35 37.74 -78.32
C ALA A 44 81.36 37.44 -77.20
N TRP A 45 82.45 38.20 -77.09
CA TRP A 45 83.54 37.92 -76.15
C TRP A 45 83.59 38.85 -74.94
N ALA A 46 83.11 40.10 -75.06
CA ALA A 46 83.11 41.05 -73.96
C ALA A 46 82.07 40.67 -72.89
N GLU A 47 82.52 40.33 -71.68
CA GLU A 47 81.69 39.97 -70.52
C GLU A 47 81.47 41.15 -69.56
N ILE A 48 80.26 41.26 -68.99
CA ILE A 48 79.89 42.27 -67.98
C ILE A 48 79.20 41.58 -66.79
N ASP A 49 79.51 42.03 -65.57
CA ASP A 49 78.90 41.54 -64.33
C ASP A 49 77.45 42.00 -64.17
N GLN A 50 76.55 41.08 -63.82
CA GLN A 50 75.13 41.33 -63.56
C GLN A 50 74.80 41.16 -62.07
N SER A 51 74.15 42.15 -61.48
CA SER A 51 73.70 42.12 -60.07
C SER A 51 72.30 42.69 -59.90
N VAL A 52 71.55 42.18 -58.91
CA VAL A 52 70.24 42.72 -58.50
C VAL A 52 70.38 43.37 -57.13
N ALA A 53 69.84 44.57 -56.99
CA ALA A 53 69.80 45.28 -55.71
C ALA A 53 68.44 45.03 -55.00
N SER A 54 68.48 44.78 -53.70
CA SER A 54 67.30 44.51 -52.86
C SER A 54 67.45 45.22 -51.51
N ALA A 55 66.38 45.80 -50.99
CA ALA A 55 66.38 46.50 -49.71
C ALA A 55 65.84 45.58 -48.58
N GLY A 56 66.31 45.79 -47.36
CA GLY A 56 65.93 45.00 -46.19
C GLY A 56 66.42 45.57 -44.86
N LYS A 57 66.39 44.73 -43.82
CA LYS A 57 66.85 45.07 -42.46
C LYS A 57 67.54 43.89 -41.77
N LEU A 58 68.30 44.19 -40.71
CA LEU A 58 68.93 43.17 -39.86
C LEU A 58 67.95 42.65 -38.78
N GLU A 59 67.89 41.33 -38.56
CA GLU A 59 67.10 40.68 -37.51
C GLU A 59 67.91 39.56 -36.79
N PRO A 60 67.60 39.23 -35.52
CA PRO A 60 68.27 38.15 -34.79
C PRO A 60 67.67 36.78 -35.17
N ALA A 61 68.54 35.78 -35.38
CA ALA A 61 68.09 34.45 -35.76
C ALA A 61 67.21 33.79 -34.66
N GLY A 62 65.91 33.57 -34.95
CA GLY A 62 65.01 32.77 -34.10
C GLY A 62 63.88 33.50 -33.33
N GLY A 63 63.78 34.84 -33.41
CA GLY A 63 62.65 35.59 -32.83
C GLY A 63 62.61 35.65 -31.28
N GLY A 64 61.50 36.17 -30.71
CA GLY A 64 61.30 36.28 -29.25
C GLY A 64 59.96 35.72 -28.76
N VAL A 65 59.93 35.18 -27.54
CA VAL A 65 58.77 34.50 -26.91
C VAL A 65 57.98 35.47 -26.03
N GLU A 66 56.68 35.60 -26.27
CA GLU A 66 55.78 36.41 -25.44
C GLU A 66 55.38 35.66 -24.16
N VAL A 67 55.55 36.31 -23.00
CA VAL A 67 55.09 35.82 -21.70
C VAL A 67 53.81 36.56 -21.34
N LYS A 68 52.71 35.81 -21.25
CA LYS A 68 51.36 36.33 -20.96
C LYS A 68 50.96 36.05 -19.53
N ALA A 69 50.08 36.88 -18.99
CA ALA A 69 49.49 36.66 -17.67
C ALA A 69 48.58 35.41 -17.66
N PRO A 70 48.85 34.41 -16.80
CA PRO A 70 47.99 33.23 -16.68
C PRO A 70 46.63 33.52 -16.04
N THR A 71 46.56 34.50 -15.13
CA THR A 71 45.33 34.97 -14.47
C THR A 71 45.39 36.48 -14.31
N GLY A 72 44.25 37.16 -14.29
CA GLY A 72 44.19 38.60 -13.99
C GLY A 72 44.47 38.89 -12.51
N GLY A 73 45.03 40.05 -12.19
CA GLY A 73 45.38 40.40 -10.82
C GLY A 73 46.18 41.69 -10.69
N VAL A 74 46.43 42.11 -9.45
CA VAL A 74 47.26 43.28 -9.15
C VAL A 74 48.70 42.82 -8.95
N VAL A 75 49.64 43.45 -9.66
CA VAL A 75 51.06 43.20 -9.51
C VAL A 75 51.54 43.74 -8.16
N ARG A 76 52.07 42.86 -7.31
CA ARG A 76 52.67 43.22 -6.03
C ARG A 76 54.12 43.64 -6.21
N GLU A 77 54.90 42.82 -6.91
CA GLU A 77 56.33 43.04 -7.14
C GLU A 77 56.74 42.65 -8.56
N ILE A 78 57.68 43.41 -9.12
CA ILE A 78 58.29 43.16 -10.43
C ILE A 78 59.77 42.89 -10.18
N HIS A 79 60.23 41.68 -10.50
CA HIS A 79 61.57 41.19 -10.17
C HIS A 79 62.61 41.42 -11.28
N VAL A 80 62.17 41.91 -12.44
CA VAL A 80 62.99 42.11 -13.64
C VAL A 80 62.81 43.50 -14.22
N LYS A 81 63.83 44.00 -14.91
CA LYS A 81 63.79 45.26 -15.67
C LYS A 81 64.00 44.98 -17.16
N GLY A 82 63.54 45.91 -18.00
CA GLY A 82 63.82 45.84 -19.44
C GLY A 82 65.33 45.85 -19.68
N GLY A 83 65.83 44.86 -20.43
CA GLY A 83 67.25 44.62 -20.71
C GLY A 83 67.93 43.57 -19.81
N ASP A 84 67.24 43.03 -18.79
CA ASP A 84 67.82 42.02 -17.91
C ASP A 84 67.87 40.64 -18.59
N LEU A 85 68.98 39.90 -18.39
CA LEU A 85 69.13 38.51 -18.81
C LEU A 85 68.53 37.57 -17.77
N VAL A 86 67.47 36.86 -18.14
CA VAL A 86 66.79 35.88 -17.28
C VAL A 86 67.04 34.45 -17.76
N LYS A 87 67.13 33.51 -16.82
CA LYS A 87 67.17 32.08 -17.08
C LYS A 87 65.76 31.49 -16.99
N GLN A 88 65.58 30.32 -17.60
CA GLN A 88 64.33 29.57 -17.47
C GLN A 88 64.04 29.27 -15.98
N GLY A 89 62.83 29.60 -15.53
CA GLY A 89 62.38 29.41 -14.15
C GLY A 89 62.59 30.63 -13.24
N ASP A 90 63.31 31.66 -13.68
CA ASP A 90 63.49 32.88 -12.90
C ASP A 90 62.15 33.59 -12.67
N LEU A 91 61.98 34.14 -11.48
CA LEU A 91 60.76 34.86 -11.10
C LEU A 91 60.74 36.22 -11.80
N LEU A 92 59.66 36.50 -12.52
CA LEU A 92 59.48 37.72 -13.28
C LEU A 92 58.58 38.70 -12.52
N ILE A 93 57.39 38.24 -12.13
CA ILE A 93 56.35 39.08 -11.52
C ILE A 93 55.64 38.28 -10.43
N THR A 94 55.34 38.93 -9.31
CA THR A 94 54.51 38.39 -8.23
C THR A 94 53.21 39.19 -8.14
N PHE A 95 52.06 38.52 -8.21
CA PHE A 95 50.73 39.10 -8.01
C PHE A 95 50.34 39.11 -6.53
N ASP A 96 49.29 39.84 -6.14
CA ASP A 96 48.80 39.91 -4.75
C ASP A 96 47.96 38.69 -4.32
N PRO A 97 48.43 37.86 -3.36
CA PRO A 97 47.68 36.72 -2.85
C PRO A 97 46.41 36.97 -2.06
N THR A 98 46.17 38.18 -1.57
CA THR A 98 45.25 38.38 -0.44
C THR A 98 43.83 37.88 -0.72
N ALA A 99 43.29 38.13 -1.91
CA ALA A 99 41.95 37.69 -2.27
C ALA A 99 41.88 36.17 -2.57
N PRO A 100 42.72 35.59 -3.44
CA PRO A 100 42.74 34.14 -3.66
C PRO A 100 43.01 33.31 -2.39
N GLU A 101 43.85 33.80 -1.47
CA GLU A 101 44.10 33.12 -0.19
C GLU A 101 42.86 33.12 0.72
N ALA A 102 42.16 34.26 0.83
CA ALA A 102 40.92 34.36 1.59
C ALA A 102 39.82 33.46 1.01
N ASP A 103 39.73 33.35 -0.32
CA ASP A 103 38.79 32.47 -1.01
C ASP A 103 39.10 30.99 -0.73
N VAL A 104 40.37 30.59 -0.82
CA VAL A 104 40.80 29.22 -0.49
C VAL A 104 40.48 28.88 0.97
N GLU A 105 40.78 29.78 1.90
CA GLU A 105 40.55 29.55 3.34
C GLU A 105 39.05 29.45 3.66
N SER A 106 38.22 30.34 3.11
CA SER A 106 36.77 30.29 3.33
C SER A 106 36.12 29.01 2.75
N LEU A 107 36.53 28.60 1.55
CA LEU A 107 36.07 27.36 0.93
C LEU A 107 36.54 26.12 1.69
N ARG A 108 37.75 26.13 2.25
CA ARG A 108 38.25 25.06 3.14
C ARG A 108 37.40 24.94 4.39
N GLN A 109 37.13 26.05 5.07
CA GLN A 109 36.30 26.06 6.28
C GLN A 109 34.89 25.55 6.01
N LEU A 110 34.28 25.97 4.89
CA LEU A 110 32.96 25.50 4.49
C LEU A 110 32.96 23.99 4.19
N ARG A 111 33.98 23.51 3.46
CA ARG A 111 34.16 22.07 3.17
C ARG A 111 34.28 21.26 4.45
N GLU A 112 35.14 21.68 5.38
CA GLU A 112 35.34 20.98 6.65
C GLU A 112 34.09 20.99 7.53
N SER A 113 33.31 22.07 7.50
CA SER A 113 32.00 22.13 8.17
C SER A 113 31.05 21.06 7.61
N LEU A 114 30.90 20.97 6.29
CA LEU A 114 30.03 19.98 5.64
C LEU A 114 30.51 18.54 5.85
N MET A 115 31.83 18.31 5.91
CA MET A 115 32.40 17.00 6.23
C MET A 115 32.07 16.55 7.64
N ARG A 116 32.18 17.45 8.63
CA ARG A 116 31.78 17.17 10.01
C ARG A 116 30.29 16.83 10.12
N GLU A 117 29.45 17.56 9.38
CA GLU A 117 28.01 17.28 9.33
C GLU A 117 27.70 15.91 8.71
N ASN A 118 28.39 15.53 7.63
CA ASN A 118 28.26 14.20 7.02
C ASN A 118 28.69 13.06 7.94
N GLN A 119 29.81 13.25 8.64
CA GLN A 119 30.29 12.29 9.64
C GLN A 119 29.24 12.13 10.76
N PHE A 120 28.57 13.21 11.15
CA PHE A 120 27.47 13.16 12.10
C PHE A 120 26.29 12.34 11.56
N TYR A 121 25.79 12.61 10.35
CA TYR A 121 24.68 11.84 9.77
C TYR A 121 24.98 10.34 9.69
N GLN A 122 26.21 9.97 9.30
CA GLN A 122 26.64 8.57 9.24
C GLN A 122 26.67 7.91 10.62
N ALA A 123 27.18 8.63 11.63
CA ALA A 123 27.23 8.10 12.99
C ALA A 123 25.84 8.02 13.63
N ALA A 124 24.95 8.99 13.38
CA ALA A 124 23.56 8.98 13.82
C ALA A 124 22.78 7.77 13.27
N MET A 125 22.97 7.44 11.98
CA MET A 125 22.39 6.24 11.38
C MET A 125 22.95 4.95 11.99
N ASN A 126 24.23 4.94 12.34
CA ASN A 126 24.92 3.81 12.97
C ASN A 126 24.74 3.71 14.51
N GLY A 127 24.02 4.67 15.13
CA GLY A 127 23.78 4.69 16.58
C GLY A 127 24.96 5.17 17.44
N ASN A 128 25.97 5.80 16.85
CA ASN A 128 27.15 6.31 17.56
C ASN A 128 27.01 7.80 17.92
N PRO A 129 27.31 8.21 19.16
CA PRO A 129 27.28 9.62 19.55
C PRO A 129 28.45 10.39 18.91
N VAL A 130 28.14 11.54 18.29
CA VAL A 130 29.16 12.44 17.71
C VAL A 130 29.02 13.84 18.31
N PRO A 131 30.06 14.37 18.97
CA PRO A 131 30.07 15.73 19.51
C PRO A 131 30.05 16.79 18.39
N GLY A 132 29.32 17.90 18.60
CA GLY A 132 29.44 19.11 17.76
C GLY A 132 28.32 19.37 16.74
N ALA A 133 27.21 18.64 16.82
CA ALA A 133 26.05 18.88 15.94
C ALA A 133 25.21 20.09 16.35
N SER A 134 24.44 20.63 15.40
CA SER A 134 23.43 21.67 15.66
C SER A 134 22.34 21.15 16.61
N ALA A 135 21.67 22.07 17.33
CA ALA A 135 20.64 21.71 18.30
C ALA A 135 19.47 20.91 17.67
N GLU A 136 19.11 21.24 16.43
CA GLU A 136 18.05 20.57 15.67
C GLU A 136 18.42 19.11 15.33
N LEU A 137 19.67 18.88 14.94
CA LEU A 137 20.19 17.54 14.66
C LEU A 137 20.29 16.67 15.91
N GLN A 138 20.70 17.25 17.04
CA GLN A 138 20.70 16.54 18.32
C GLN A 138 19.29 16.13 18.75
N ALA A 139 18.29 17.00 18.50
CA ALA A 139 16.89 16.68 18.78
C ALA A 139 16.37 15.53 17.90
N LEU A 140 16.70 15.50 16.60
CA LEU A 140 16.32 14.40 15.70
C LEU A 140 16.97 13.07 16.09
N VAL A 141 18.24 13.07 16.46
CA VAL A 141 18.95 11.87 16.92
C VAL A 141 18.35 11.35 18.22
N LYS A 142 18.06 12.25 19.16
CA LYS A 142 17.39 11.89 20.41
C LYS A 142 16.00 11.32 20.17
N LEU A 143 15.20 11.94 19.30
CA LEU A 143 13.89 11.43 18.92
C LEU A 143 13.98 10.03 18.32
N ARG A 144 14.95 9.79 17.42
CA ARG A 144 15.19 8.47 16.83
C ARG A 144 15.57 7.44 17.90
N SER A 145 16.50 7.76 18.81
CA SER A 145 16.89 6.84 19.88
C SER A 145 15.73 6.54 20.83
N ASP A 146 14.92 7.54 21.16
CA ASP A 146 13.74 7.39 22.02
C ASP A 146 12.73 6.45 21.35
N LEU A 147 12.46 6.63 20.04
CA LEU A 147 11.56 5.74 19.27
C LEU A 147 12.08 4.29 19.19
N ILE A 148 13.39 4.09 19.03
CA ILE A 148 14.00 2.74 19.02
C ILE A 148 13.84 2.08 20.39
N SER A 149 14.12 2.81 21.47
CA SER A 149 13.98 2.30 22.84
C SER A 149 12.51 1.99 23.19
N GLU A 150 11.57 2.80 22.72
CA GLU A 150 10.13 2.58 22.88
C GLU A 150 9.68 1.32 22.12
N ASN A 151 10.19 1.09 20.90
CA ASN A 151 9.88 -0.14 20.17
C ASN A 151 10.41 -1.39 20.87
N GLN A 152 11.65 -1.35 21.36
CA GLN A 152 12.22 -2.46 22.15
C GLN A 152 11.40 -2.74 23.40
N PHE A 153 10.90 -1.69 24.07
CA PHE A 153 10.01 -1.79 25.22
C PHE A 153 8.64 -2.40 24.86
N LEU A 154 8.03 -1.96 23.76
CA LEU A 154 6.76 -2.48 23.26
C LEU A 154 6.88 -3.96 22.85
N GLU A 155 7.98 -4.36 22.22
CA GLU A 155 8.28 -5.76 21.89
C GLU A 155 8.48 -6.63 23.13
N ALA A 156 9.20 -6.12 24.14
CA ALA A 156 9.36 -6.77 25.44
C ALA A 156 8.02 -6.99 26.15
N SER A 157 7.12 -6.00 26.05
CA SER A 157 5.78 -6.04 26.62
C SER A 157 4.87 -7.04 25.91
N ALA A 158 5.01 -7.20 24.58
CA ALA A 158 4.21 -8.12 23.79
C ALA A 158 4.67 -9.59 23.87
N ASN A 159 5.97 -9.85 23.80
CA ASN A 159 6.54 -11.20 23.69
C ASN A 159 7.10 -11.74 25.02
N GLY A 160 7.16 -10.90 26.05
CA GLY A 160 7.77 -11.22 27.33
C GLY A 160 9.30 -11.03 27.33
N VAL A 161 9.82 -10.60 28.48
CA VAL A 161 11.23 -10.24 28.74
C VAL A 161 12.25 -11.34 28.37
N ALA A 162 11.81 -12.61 28.28
CA ALA A 162 12.67 -13.75 27.99
C ALA A 162 13.31 -13.73 26.57
N SER A 163 12.81 -12.91 25.65
CA SER A 163 13.32 -12.83 24.27
C SER A 163 14.43 -11.79 24.05
N LEU A 164 14.69 -10.90 25.00
CA LEU A 164 15.68 -9.83 24.82
C LEU A 164 17.03 -10.24 25.43
N GLY A 165 17.63 -11.25 24.80
CA GLY A 165 19.04 -11.54 24.96
C GLY A 165 19.86 -10.44 24.29
N GLY A 166 20.22 -9.41 25.08
CA GLY A 166 21.32 -8.51 24.71
C GLY A 166 20.97 -7.02 24.68
N SER A 167 21.64 -6.29 25.57
CA SER A 167 22.13 -4.92 25.38
C SER A 167 21.12 -3.79 25.14
N GLY A 168 20.16 -3.66 26.04
CA GLY A 168 19.49 -2.38 26.32
C GLY A 168 19.01 -2.41 27.75
N ALA A 169 19.75 -1.81 28.69
CA ALA A 169 19.31 -1.72 30.07
C ALA A 169 18.08 -0.80 30.10
N PHE A 170 16.90 -1.39 30.24
CA PHE A 170 15.69 -0.62 30.55
C PHE A 170 15.95 0.18 31.83
N ASP A 171 15.54 1.45 31.86
CA ASP A 171 15.61 2.23 33.09
C ASP A 171 14.70 1.59 34.15
N ALA A 172 15.01 1.78 35.43
CA ALA A 172 14.24 1.21 36.54
C ALA A 172 12.75 1.61 36.47
N ASN A 173 12.45 2.82 35.99
CA ASN A 173 11.09 3.29 35.75
C ASN A 173 10.40 2.52 34.61
N GLN A 174 11.13 2.19 33.53
CA GLN A 174 10.59 1.42 32.41
C GLN A 174 10.30 -0.02 32.84
N GLU A 175 11.19 -0.67 33.60
CA GLU A 175 10.91 -2.00 34.15
C GLU A 175 9.66 -2.01 35.04
N GLN A 176 9.49 -0.98 35.87
CA GLN A 176 8.35 -0.88 36.78
C GLN A 176 7.02 -0.67 36.02
N LEU A 177 7.01 0.16 34.97
CA LEU A 177 5.86 0.34 34.08
C LEU A 177 5.51 -0.95 33.33
N LEU A 178 6.52 -1.70 32.86
CA LEU A 178 6.31 -2.97 32.15
C LEU A 178 5.71 -4.02 33.07
N ARG A 179 6.19 -4.10 34.31
CA ARG A 179 5.60 -4.96 35.35
C ARG A 179 4.15 -4.56 35.68
N ALA A 180 3.88 -3.25 35.80
CA ALA A 180 2.54 -2.75 36.07
C ALA A 180 1.56 -3.05 34.93
N SER A 181 1.95 -2.77 33.68
CA SER A 181 1.12 -3.03 32.50
C SER A 181 0.85 -4.52 32.29
N ARG A 182 1.87 -5.37 32.50
CA ARG A 182 1.70 -6.83 32.44
C ARG A 182 0.79 -7.33 33.55
N SER A 183 0.99 -6.88 34.78
CA SER A 183 0.11 -7.22 35.90
C SER A 183 -1.33 -6.80 35.63
N GLU A 184 -1.55 -5.62 35.02
CA GLU A 184 -2.89 -5.16 34.65
C GLU A 184 -3.52 -6.04 33.57
N TYR A 185 -2.77 -6.37 32.51
CA TYR A 185 -3.22 -7.29 31.46
C TYR A 185 -3.55 -8.66 32.02
N ASP A 186 -2.65 -9.26 32.80
CA ASP A 186 -2.83 -10.57 33.41
C ASP A 186 -4.06 -10.56 34.33
N THR A 187 -4.28 -9.47 35.08
CA THR A 187 -5.46 -9.29 35.93
C THR A 187 -6.75 -9.21 35.10
N ARG A 188 -6.74 -8.49 33.97
CA ARG A 188 -7.90 -8.37 33.08
C ARG A 188 -8.25 -9.71 32.42
N VAL A 189 -7.25 -10.44 31.94
CA VAL A 189 -7.42 -11.79 31.37
C VAL A 189 -7.91 -12.77 32.43
N ALA A 190 -7.32 -12.75 33.63
CA ALA A 190 -7.76 -13.57 34.75
C ALA A 190 -9.20 -13.26 35.17
N ALA A 191 -9.57 -11.98 35.29
CA ALA A 191 -10.93 -11.57 35.63
C ALA A 191 -11.96 -12.06 34.60
N ALA A 192 -11.67 -11.89 33.31
CA ALA A 192 -12.52 -12.39 32.23
C ALA A 192 -12.60 -13.93 32.23
N GLY A 193 -11.49 -14.62 32.52
CA GLY A 193 -11.45 -16.08 32.66
C GLY A 193 -12.28 -16.58 33.86
N PHE A 194 -12.19 -15.92 35.01
CA PHE A 194 -13.00 -16.25 36.19
C PHE A 194 -14.50 -16.08 35.93
N GLN A 195 -14.88 -15.03 35.19
CA GLN A 195 -16.28 -14.83 34.80
C GLN A 195 -16.81 -15.97 33.93
N VAL A 196 -16.02 -16.44 32.96
CA VAL A 196 -16.37 -17.62 32.14
C VAL A 196 -16.53 -18.86 33.03
N GLN A 197 -15.60 -19.09 33.95
CA GLN A 197 -15.63 -20.23 34.86
C GLN A 197 -16.86 -20.21 35.79
N GLU A 198 -17.22 -19.04 36.31
CA GLU A 198 -18.42 -18.86 37.14
C GLU A 198 -19.70 -19.19 36.36
N LEU A 199 -19.82 -18.67 35.12
CA LEU A 199 -20.96 -18.96 34.25
C LEU A 199 -21.04 -20.45 33.88
N GLN A 200 -19.90 -21.10 33.61
CA GLN A 200 -19.83 -22.54 33.35
C GLN A 200 -20.24 -23.38 34.58
N ALA A 201 -19.89 -22.93 35.79
CA ALA A 201 -20.32 -23.58 37.03
C ALA A 201 -21.84 -23.45 37.22
N GLN A 202 -22.40 -22.25 37.00
CA GLN A 202 -23.85 -22.02 37.05
C GLN A 202 -24.60 -22.85 36.00
N LEU A 203 -24.05 -22.95 34.78
CA LEU A 203 -24.60 -23.79 33.71
C LEU A 203 -24.62 -25.26 34.12
N SER A 204 -23.50 -25.77 34.64
CA SER A 204 -23.37 -27.15 35.10
C SER A 204 -24.37 -27.48 36.21
N GLN A 205 -24.53 -26.57 37.17
CA GLN A 205 -25.51 -26.71 38.25
C GLN A 205 -26.95 -26.75 37.70
N THR A 206 -27.28 -25.87 36.75
CA THR A 206 -28.61 -25.82 36.12
C THR A 206 -28.88 -27.09 35.31
N GLN A 207 -27.90 -27.57 34.55
CA GLN A 207 -27.98 -28.82 33.78
C GLN A 207 -28.21 -30.04 34.69
N GLN A 208 -27.65 -30.06 35.91
CA GLN A 208 -27.87 -31.12 36.89
C GLN A 208 -29.30 -31.12 37.47
N GLN A 209 -29.98 -29.97 37.51
CA GLN A 209 -31.37 -29.89 38.00
C GLN A 209 -32.37 -30.47 36.99
N ILE A 210 -32.09 -30.36 35.69
CA ILE A 210 -33.00 -30.80 34.61
C ILE A 210 -33.40 -32.30 34.74
N PRO A 211 -32.48 -33.26 34.91
CA PRO A 211 -32.84 -34.67 35.12
C PRO A 211 -33.73 -34.90 36.34
N SER A 212 -33.51 -34.17 37.43
CA SER A 212 -34.32 -34.28 38.65
C SER A 212 -35.76 -33.83 38.38
N VAL A 213 -35.96 -32.66 37.79
CA VAL A 213 -37.30 -32.13 37.44
C VAL A 213 -37.97 -33.03 36.40
N ARG A 214 -37.22 -33.55 35.42
CA ARG A 214 -37.75 -34.49 34.42
C ARG A 214 -38.24 -35.80 35.08
N ASN A 215 -37.52 -36.33 36.06
CA ASN A 215 -37.98 -37.50 36.81
C ASN A 215 -39.24 -37.21 37.62
N GLN A 216 -39.30 -36.06 38.29
CA GLN A 216 -40.50 -35.62 39.02
C GLN A 216 -41.71 -35.44 38.09
N LEU A 217 -41.51 -34.89 36.89
CA LEU A 217 -42.55 -34.77 35.88
C LEU A 217 -43.08 -36.13 35.42
N ASN A 218 -42.19 -37.11 35.21
CA ASN A 218 -42.60 -38.46 34.84
C ASN A 218 -43.46 -39.10 35.93
N ILE A 219 -43.07 -38.97 37.21
CA ILE A 219 -43.85 -39.44 38.35
C ILE A 219 -45.23 -38.74 38.40
N ALA A 220 -45.27 -37.42 38.21
CA ALA A 220 -46.53 -36.66 38.20
C ALA A 220 -47.46 -37.12 37.07
N ARG A 221 -46.92 -37.38 35.87
CA ARG A 221 -47.70 -37.92 34.73
C ARG A 221 -48.24 -39.33 35.02
N GLU A 222 -47.45 -40.20 35.63
CA GLU A 222 -47.91 -41.53 36.03
C GLU A 222 -49.06 -41.44 37.05
N GLN A 223 -48.95 -40.53 38.03
CA GLN A 223 -50.01 -40.28 39.00
C GLN A 223 -51.27 -39.69 38.35
N GLU A 224 -51.13 -38.80 37.37
CA GLU A 224 -52.28 -38.30 36.58
C GLU A 224 -53.00 -39.45 35.87
N THR A 225 -52.25 -40.34 35.19
CA THR A 225 -52.85 -41.48 34.48
C THR A 225 -53.56 -42.43 35.44
N THR A 226 -52.99 -42.65 36.63
CA THR A 226 -53.60 -43.46 37.68
C THR A 226 -54.88 -42.82 38.20
N ALA A 227 -54.87 -41.51 38.47
CA ALA A 227 -56.04 -40.75 38.90
C ALA A 227 -57.15 -40.79 37.84
N GLN A 228 -56.80 -40.66 36.56
CA GLN A 228 -57.74 -40.72 35.43
C GLN A 228 -58.39 -42.11 35.31
N ALA A 229 -57.61 -43.19 35.38
CA ALA A 229 -58.15 -44.55 35.35
C ALA A 229 -59.09 -44.81 36.54
N SER A 230 -58.73 -44.27 37.71
CA SER A 230 -59.55 -44.34 38.92
C SER A 230 -60.89 -43.63 38.73
N LEU A 231 -60.91 -42.43 38.13
CA LEU A 231 -62.12 -41.65 37.87
C LEU A 231 -63.03 -42.38 36.88
N GLU A 232 -62.47 -42.92 35.80
CA GLU A 232 -63.24 -43.66 34.80
C GLU A 232 -63.84 -44.95 35.38
N THR A 233 -63.15 -45.60 36.32
CA THR A 233 -63.70 -46.75 37.05
C THR A 233 -64.93 -46.34 37.88
N ALA A 234 -64.86 -45.22 38.61
CA ALA A 234 -65.98 -44.73 39.40
C ALA A 234 -67.17 -44.32 38.51
N LYS A 235 -66.92 -43.64 37.39
CA LYS A 235 -67.95 -43.27 36.41
C LYS A 235 -68.65 -44.49 35.80
N ARG A 236 -67.94 -45.60 35.57
CA ARG A 236 -68.53 -46.85 35.05
C ARG A 236 -69.45 -47.55 36.05
N GLN A 237 -69.20 -47.40 37.35
CA GLN A 237 -70.00 -48.06 38.40
C GLN A 237 -71.34 -47.34 38.67
N LEU A 238 -71.40 -46.01 38.48
CA LEU A 238 -72.59 -45.21 38.77
C LEU A 238 -73.84 -45.66 37.96
N PRO A 239 -73.77 -45.88 36.63
CA PRO A 239 -74.91 -46.35 35.85
C PRO A 239 -75.47 -47.69 36.33
N THR A 240 -74.62 -48.58 36.86
CA THR A 240 -75.07 -49.87 37.39
C THR A 240 -75.97 -49.70 38.61
N VAL A 241 -75.59 -48.82 39.55
CA VAL A 241 -76.41 -48.52 40.73
C VAL A 241 -77.69 -47.77 40.33
N GLN A 242 -77.59 -46.81 39.41
CA GLN A 242 -78.75 -46.09 38.88
C GLN A 242 -79.78 -47.02 38.20
N SER A 243 -79.32 -48.02 37.44
CA SER A 243 -80.20 -49.01 36.82
C SER A 243 -80.91 -49.88 37.85
N ARG A 244 -80.24 -50.26 38.95
CA ARG A 244 -80.87 -50.98 40.07
C ARG A 244 -81.92 -50.13 40.76
N LEU A 245 -81.61 -48.85 41.03
CA LEU A 245 -82.55 -47.90 41.62
C LEU A 245 -83.80 -47.72 40.75
N GLU A 246 -83.64 -47.54 39.44
CA GLU A 246 -84.76 -47.45 38.48
C GLU A 246 -85.60 -48.73 38.47
N THR A 247 -84.96 -49.90 38.54
CA THR A 247 -85.66 -51.19 38.61
C THR A 247 -86.49 -51.31 39.89
N ALA A 248 -85.92 -50.94 41.04
CA ALA A 248 -86.64 -50.96 42.33
C ALA A 248 -87.81 -49.96 42.33
N ARG A 249 -87.61 -48.74 41.81
CA ARG A 249 -88.66 -47.72 41.66
C ARG A 249 -89.83 -48.20 40.79
N ARG A 250 -89.56 -48.89 39.68
CA ARG A 250 -90.60 -49.45 38.81
C ARG A 250 -91.46 -50.52 39.49
N GLN A 251 -90.96 -51.17 40.53
CA GLN A 251 -91.69 -52.20 41.26
C GLN A 251 -92.66 -51.61 42.31
N ILE A 252 -92.46 -50.37 42.77
CA ILE A 252 -93.32 -49.73 43.79
C ILE A 252 -94.78 -49.61 43.33
N PRO A 253 -95.10 -49.07 42.12
CA PRO A 253 -96.49 -48.99 41.68
C PRO A 253 -97.16 -50.37 41.58
N THR A 254 -96.40 -51.39 41.17
CA THR A 254 -96.93 -52.76 41.07
C THR A 254 -97.25 -53.35 42.45
N ALA A 255 -96.43 -53.09 43.47
CA ALA A 255 -96.70 -53.51 44.84
C ALA A 255 -97.87 -52.74 45.46
N GLN A 256 -97.95 -51.43 45.23
CA GLN A 256 -99.06 -50.59 45.67
C GLN A 256 -100.40 -51.03 45.05
N ALA A 257 -100.42 -51.35 43.76
CA ALA A 257 -101.62 -51.84 43.08
C ALA A 257 -102.12 -53.17 43.66
N ARG A 258 -101.22 -54.09 44.04
CA ARG A 258 -101.59 -55.35 44.71
C ARG A 258 -102.26 -55.12 46.06
N ILE A 259 -101.70 -54.22 46.88
CA ILE A 259 -102.29 -53.83 48.16
C ILE A 259 -103.68 -53.20 47.95
N GLU A 260 -103.82 -52.32 46.96
CA GLU A 260 -105.11 -51.68 46.65
C GLU A 260 -106.17 -52.72 46.24
N ILE A 261 -105.81 -53.67 45.37
CA ILE A 261 -106.70 -54.77 44.96
C ILE A 261 -107.13 -55.59 46.18
N ALA A 262 -106.20 -55.97 47.07
CA ALA A 262 -106.51 -56.73 48.28
C ALA A 262 -107.43 -55.93 49.23
N ARG A 263 -107.13 -54.64 49.45
CA ARG A 263 -107.96 -53.72 50.28
C ARG A 263 -109.38 -53.57 49.74
N ARG A 264 -109.57 -53.51 48.41
CA ARG A 264 -110.92 -53.43 47.80
C ARG A 264 -111.81 -54.64 48.11
N GLN A 265 -111.23 -55.79 48.46
CA GLN A 265 -111.99 -57.00 48.79
C GLN A 265 -112.35 -57.12 50.28
N ILE A 266 -111.80 -56.25 51.15
CA ILE A 266 -112.11 -56.26 52.59
C ILE A 266 -113.56 -55.84 52.87
N PRO A 267 -114.10 -54.73 52.31
CA PRO A 267 -115.47 -54.33 52.59
C PRO A 267 -116.50 -55.37 52.16
N THR A 268 -116.24 -56.08 51.05
CA THR A 268 -117.15 -57.13 50.56
C THR A 268 -117.12 -58.36 51.47
N ALA A 269 -115.94 -58.76 51.96
CA ALA A 269 -115.81 -59.83 52.95
C ALA A 269 -116.46 -59.44 54.30
N GLN A 270 -116.24 -58.21 54.78
CA GLN A 270 -116.88 -57.68 55.99
C GLN A 270 -118.40 -57.66 55.87
N ALA A 271 -118.95 -57.22 54.73
CA ALA A 271 -120.38 -57.19 54.49
C ALA A 271 -121.01 -58.60 54.53
N ARG A 272 -120.29 -59.64 54.09
CA ARG A 272 -120.74 -61.04 54.19
C ARG A 272 -120.83 -61.50 55.65
N VAL A 273 -119.79 -61.23 56.45
CA VAL A 273 -119.78 -61.52 57.90
C VAL A 273 -120.95 -60.81 58.59
N GLU A 274 -121.16 -59.52 58.32
CA GLU A 274 -122.26 -58.74 58.88
C GLU A 274 -123.64 -59.28 58.47
N THR A 275 -123.79 -59.69 57.21
CA THR A 275 -125.04 -60.28 56.72
C THR A 275 -125.34 -61.61 57.43
N ALA A 276 -124.35 -62.48 57.60
CA ALA A 276 -124.50 -63.73 58.33
C ALA A 276 -124.82 -63.49 59.82
N ARG A 277 -124.12 -62.54 60.46
CA ARG A 277 -124.38 -62.11 61.85
C ARG A 277 -125.81 -61.60 62.05
N ARG A 278 -126.37 -60.85 61.09
CA ARG A 278 -127.76 -60.36 61.15
C ARG A 278 -128.82 -61.47 61.14
N GLN A 279 -128.48 -62.68 60.67
CA GLN A 279 -129.41 -63.82 60.63
C GLN A 279 -129.44 -64.61 61.96
N ILE A 280 -128.43 -64.43 62.82
CA ILE A 280 -128.33 -65.14 64.11
C ILE A 280 -129.46 -64.79 65.08
N PRO A 281 -129.84 -63.51 65.31
CA PRO A 281 -130.96 -63.19 66.19
C PRO A 281 -132.26 -63.84 65.73
N THR A 282 -132.50 -63.87 64.42
CA THR A 282 -133.69 -64.50 63.83
C THR A 282 -133.69 -66.01 64.03
N ALA A 283 -132.54 -66.67 63.79
CA ALA A 283 -132.39 -68.11 64.02
C ALA A 283 -132.52 -68.47 65.52
N LYS A 284 -131.96 -67.64 66.42
CA LYS A 284 -132.11 -67.79 67.87
C LYS A 284 -133.55 -67.63 68.32
N ALA A 285 -134.26 -66.61 67.85
CA ALA A 285 -135.68 -66.42 68.16
C ALA A 285 -136.52 -67.60 67.67
N GLN A 286 -136.20 -68.15 66.49
CA GLN A 286 -136.87 -69.35 65.96
C GLN A 286 -136.60 -70.61 66.80
N LEU A 287 -135.37 -70.78 67.31
CA LEU A 287 -135.03 -71.84 68.25
C LEU A 287 -135.80 -71.66 69.57
N GLU A 288 -135.80 -70.45 70.14
CA GLU A 288 -136.53 -70.14 71.38
C GLU A 288 -138.03 -70.43 71.23
N THR A 289 -138.65 -70.09 70.10
CA THR A 289 -140.06 -70.44 69.84
C THR A 289 -140.30 -71.95 69.75
N ALA A 290 -139.35 -72.71 69.20
CA ALA A 290 -139.45 -74.17 69.12
C ALA A 290 -139.26 -74.82 70.50
N GLU A 291 -138.31 -74.32 71.30
CA GLU A 291 -138.09 -74.76 72.69
C GLU A 291 -139.32 -74.48 73.55
N GLN A 292 -139.94 -73.31 73.42
CA GLN A 292 -141.19 -72.99 74.11
C GLN A 292 -142.34 -73.91 73.70
N ALA A 293 -142.45 -74.23 72.40
CA ALA A 293 -143.45 -75.16 71.90
C ALA A 293 -143.21 -76.59 72.41
N LEU A 294 -141.95 -77.05 72.48
CA LEU A 294 -141.57 -78.32 73.08
C LEU A 294 -141.94 -78.37 74.56
N ALA A 295 -141.51 -77.37 75.35
CA ALA A 295 -141.79 -77.29 76.77
C ALA A 295 -143.31 -77.29 77.08
N LEU A 296 -144.11 -76.62 76.25
CA LEU A 296 -145.58 -76.67 76.36
C LEU A 296 -146.12 -78.08 76.09
N ASN A 297 -145.62 -78.77 75.06
CA ASN A 297 -146.07 -80.12 74.72
C ASN A 297 -145.62 -81.17 75.74
N GLU A 298 -144.44 -81.01 76.34
CA GLU A 298 -143.97 -81.81 77.48
C GLU A 298 -144.85 -81.59 78.73
N ASP A 299 -145.22 -80.34 79.05
CA ASP A 299 -146.15 -80.04 80.16
C ASP A 299 -147.52 -80.71 79.91
N ILE A 300 -148.06 -80.62 78.68
CA ILE A 300 -149.31 -81.30 78.31
C ILE A 300 -149.16 -82.82 78.49
N LEU A 301 -148.06 -83.43 78.03
CA LEU A 301 -147.81 -84.86 78.17
C LEU A 301 -147.75 -85.27 79.65
N SER A 302 -147.04 -84.51 80.49
CA SER A 302 -146.92 -84.76 81.94
C SER A 302 -148.26 -84.71 82.67
N ARG A 303 -149.24 -83.96 82.15
CA ARG A 303 -150.62 -83.91 82.66
C ARG A 303 -151.49 -85.03 82.12
N ILE A 304 -151.26 -85.49 80.89
CA ILE A 304 -152.02 -86.58 80.24
C ILE A 304 -151.62 -87.94 80.82
N GLU A 305 -150.34 -88.15 81.10
CA GLU A 305 -149.79 -89.42 81.58
C GLU A 305 -150.53 -89.99 82.82
N PRO A 306 -150.76 -89.24 83.92
CA PRO A 306 -151.53 -89.74 85.05
C PRO A 306 -153.04 -89.90 84.76
N LEU A 307 -153.60 -89.17 83.79
CA LEU A 307 -155.02 -89.27 83.42
C LEU A 307 -155.32 -90.54 82.61
N VAL A 308 -154.33 -91.02 81.86
CA VAL A 308 -154.38 -92.26 81.09
C VAL A 308 -154.23 -93.47 82.01
N ASP A 309 -153.29 -93.42 82.97
CA ASP A 309 -153.12 -94.45 84.02
C ASP A 309 -154.39 -94.62 84.90
N GLN A 310 -155.20 -93.57 85.02
CA GLN A 310 -156.49 -93.56 85.73
C GLN A 310 -157.70 -93.94 84.84
N GLY A 311 -157.49 -94.24 83.56
CA GLY A 311 -158.53 -94.66 82.60
C GLY A 311 -159.42 -93.54 82.05
N ALA A 312 -159.09 -92.26 82.31
CA ALA A 312 -159.89 -91.09 81.90
C ALA A 312 -159.57 -90.58 80.49
N LEU A 313 -158.42 -90.97 79.92
CA LEU A 313 -158.02 -90.70 78.53
C LEU A 313 -157.56 -91.97 77.82
N SER A 314 -157.61 -91.98 76.49
CA SER A 314 -157.19 -93.13 75.68
C SER A 314 -155.67 -93.22 75.55
N GLU A 315 -155.11 -94.43 75.60
CA GLU A 315 -153.69 -94.69 75.32
C GLU A 315 -153.23 -94.10 73.97
N LEU A 316 -154.14 -94.07 72.99
CA LEU A 316 -153.89 -93.47 71.67
C LEU A 316 -153.66 -91.95 71.75
N GLN A 317 -154.28 -91.25 72.72
CA GLN A 317 -154.07 -89.82 72.94
C GLN A 317 -152.71 -89.56 73.60
N LYS A 318 -152.27 -90.42 74.54
CA LYS A 318 -150.91 -90.39 75.09
C LYS A 318 -149.89 -90.57 73.98
N GLN A 319 -150.00 -91.63 73.19
CA GLN A 319 -149.08 -91.93 72.09
C GLN A 319 -149.04 -90.83 71.02
N ARG A 320 -150.18 -90.19 70.70
CA ARG A 320 -150.20 -89.03 69.79
C ARG A 320 -149.45 -87.83 70.37
N GLN A 321 -149.61 -87.57 71.66
CA GLN A 321 -148.90 -86.48 72.33
C GLN A 321 -147.40 -86.78 72.46
N GLU A 322 -147.01 -88.03 72.75
CA GLU A 322 -145.60 -88.48 72.71
C GLU A 322 -144.99 -88.29 71.32
N GLN A 323 -145.71 -88.67 70.26
CA GLN A 323 -145.26 -88.44 68.88
C GLN A 323 -145.13 -86.94 68.57
N GLU A 324 -146.00 -86.08 69.13
CA GLU A 324 -145.92 -84.63 68.95
C GLU A 324 -144.74 -84.02 69.72
N VAL A 325 -144.45 -84.48 70.94
CA VAL A 325 -143.23 -84.12 71.69
C VAL A 325 -141.99 -84.54 70.90
N LEU A 326 -141.93 -85.78 70.39
CA LEU A 326 -140.83 -86.25 69.53
C LEU A 326 -140.68 -85.39 68.26
N ASN A 327 -141.79 -84.95 67.65
CA ASN A 327 -141.76 -84.04 66.51
C ASN A 327 -141.20 -82.66 66.89
N GLN A 328 -141.55 -82.13 68.06
CA GLN A 328 -141.03 -80.86 68.57
C GLN A 328 -139.56 -80.96 68.99
N GLU A 329 -139.13 -82.07 69.61
CA GLU A 329 -137.72 -82.37 69.89
C GLU A 329 -136.89 -82.39 68.60
N ALA A 330 -137.40 -83.05 67.56
CA ALA A 330 -136.77 -83.04 66.24
C ALA A 330 -136.72 -81.63 65.63
N GLN A 331 -137.74 -80.79 65.84
CA GLN A 331 -137.74 -79.39 65.39
C GLN A 331 -136.71 -78.54 66.13
N VAL A 332 -136.62 -78.66 67.46
CA VAL A 332 -135.60 -78.00 68.29
C VAL A 332 -134.21 -78.44 67.84
N SER A 333 -133.95 -79.75 67.73
CA SER A 333 -132.67 -80.27 67.26
C SER A 333 -132.30 -79.77 65.86
N ASN A 334 -133.26 -79.69 64.94
CA ASN A 334 -133.04 -79.10 63.61
C ASN A 334 -132.70 -77.61 63.69
N ARG A 335 -133.32 -76.84 64.60
CA ARG A 335 -133.05 -75.41 64.79
C ARG A 335 -131.72 -75.14 65.48
N GLU A 336 -131.33 -75.98 66.43
CA GLU A 336 -130.01 -75.98 67.05
C GLU A 336 -128.93 -76.27 66.01
N ALA A 337 -129.13 -77.29 65.17
CA ALA A 337 -128.21 -77.64 64.09
C ALA A 337 -128.09 -76.49 63.07
N GLU A 338 -129.18 -75.82 62.71
CA GLU A 338 -129.15 -74.64 61.83
C GLU A 338 -128.41 -73.46 62.48
N LEU A 339 -128.65 -73.18 63.76
CA LEU A 339 -127.95 -72.11 64.48
C LEU A 339 -126.45 -72.41 64.55
N LEU A 340 -126.06 -73.64 64.85
CA LEU A 340 -124.67 -74.09 64.86
C LEU A 340 -124.04 -73.97 63.46
N SER A 341 -124.76 -74.35 62.41
CA SER A 341 -124.32 -74.19 61.02
C SER A 341 -124.06 -72.72 60.68
N ARG A 342 -124.96 -71.81 61.07
CA ARG A 342 -124.79 -70.35 60.86
C ARG A 342 -123.64 -69.80 61.67
N GLN A 343 -123.44 -70.28 62.89
CA GLN A 343 -122.31 -69.90 63.74
C GLN A 343 -120.97 -70.35 63.11
N ASN A 344 -120.92 -71.57 62.58
CA ASN A 344 -119.76 -72.09 61.86
C ASN A 344 -119.48 -71.31 60.57
N GLU A 345 -120.52 -70.91 59.83
CA GLU A 345 -120.38 -70.06 58.63
C GLU A 345 -119.75 -68.70 58.98
N ILE A 346 -120.21 -68.05 60.05
CA ILE A 346 -119.62 -66.78 60.54
C ILE A 346 -118.15 -66.98 60.90
N SER A 347 -117.81 -68.02 61.66
CA SER A 347 -116.43 -68.30 62.03
C SER A 347 -115.54 -68.56 60.81
N ALA A 348 -116.05 -69.23 59.78
CA ALA A 348 -115.32 -69.44 58.52
C ALA A 348 -115.10 -68.12 57.76
N LEU A 349 -116.12 -67.25 57.67
CA LEU A 349 -116.02 -65.94 57.03
C LEU A 349 -115.09 -64.98 57.81
N GLU A 350 -115.09 -65.04 59.14
CA GLU A 350 -114.18 -64.28 59.99
C GLU A 350 -112.73 -64.74 59.82
N ALA A 351 -112.50 -66.05 59.69
CA ALA A 351 -111.18 -66.59 59.38
C ALA A 351 -110.70 -66.15 57.97
N GLU A 352 -111.59 -66.14 56.97
CA GLU A 352 -111.28 -65.62 55.63
C GLU A 352 -110.91 -64.12 55.69
N LEU A 353 -111.68 -63.33 56.44
CA LEU A 353 -111.42 -61.91 56.62
C LEU A 353 -110.07 -61.67 57.30
N LEU A 354 -109.76 -62.42 58.36
CA LEU A 354 -108.46 -62.37 59.03
C LEU A 354 -107.32 -62.74 58.08
N ASN A 355 -107.50 -63.77 57.25
CA ASN A 355 -106.50 -64.17 56.27
C ASN A 355 -106.24 -63.06 55.23
N ARG A 356 -107.29 -62.41 54.73
CA ARG A 356 -107.18 -61.24 53.82
C ARG A 356 -106.50 -60.05 54.51
N GLN A 357 -106.80 -59.82 55.78
CA GLN A 357 -106.15 -58.77 56.58
C GLN A 357 -104.64 -59.06 56.72
N ASN A 358 -104.27 -60.31 57.00
CA ASN A 358 -102.88 -60.74 57.09
C ASN A 358 -102.14 -60.65 55.74
N GLU A 359 -102.81 -60.97 54.64
CA GLU A 359 -102.26 -60.80 53.28
C GLU A 359 -101.91 -59.33 52.99
N ILE A 360 -102.79 -58.40 53.35
CA ILE A 360 -102.53 -56.96 53.21
C ILE A 360 -101.33 -56.54 54.06
N SER A 361 -101.27 -56.97 55.33
CA SER A 361 -100.13 -56.65 56.20
C SER A 361 -98.81 -57.21 55.67
N ALA A 362 -98.82 -58.42 55.08
CA ALA A 362 -97.64 -58.99 54.44
C ALA A 362 -97.20 -58.18 53.20
N LEU A 363 -98.14 -57.76 52.35
CA LEU A 363 -97.87 -56.92 51.19
C LEU A 363 -97.37 -55.52 51.58
N GLU A 364 -97.90 -54.93 52.66
CA GLU A 364 -97.45 -53.65 53.21
C GLU A 364 -96.02 -53.74 53.75
N ALA A 365 -95.66 -54.84 54.42
CA ALA A 365 -94.30 -55.10 54.86
C ALA A 365 -93.33 -55.28 53.67
N GLU A 366 -93.76 -55.95 52.59
CA GLU A 366 -92.99 -56.05 51.36
C GLU A 366 -92.77 -54.67 50.72
N LEU A 367 -93.81 -53.83 50.66
CA LEU A 367 -93.71 -52.47 50.14
C LEU A 367 -92.72 -51.62 50.95
N LEU A 368 -92.77 -51.71 52.29
CA LEU A 368 -91.83 -51.01 53.16
C LEU A 368 -90.39 -51.48 52.91
N ASN A 369 -90.16 -52.79 52.76
CA ASN A 369 -88.84 -53.31 52.43
C ASN A 369 -88.32 -52.78 51.09
N ARG A 370 -89.17 -52.71 50.06
CA ARG A 370 -88.82 -52.12 48.76
C ARG A 370 -88.53 -50.62 48.86
N GLN A 371 -89.28 -49.88 49.69
CA GLN A 371 -89.02 -48.47 49.95
C GLN A 371 -87.66 -48.27 50.65
N ASN A 372 -87.34 -49.09 51.64
CA ASN A 372 -86.04 -49.08 52.30
C ASN A 372 -84.89 -49.41 51.34
N GLU A 373 -85.08 -50.37 50.43
CA GLU A 373 -84.11 -50.69 49.37
C GLU A 373 -83.86 -49.49 48.45
N ILE A 374 -84.92 -48.78 48.03
CA ILE A 374 -84.80 -47.55 47.24
C ILE A 374 -84.01 -46.48 47.99
N SER A 375 -84.33 -46.21 49.26
CA SER A 375 -83.60 -45.22 50.06
C SER A 375 -82.12 -45.59 50.24
N ALA A 376 -81.81 -46.88 50.41
CA ALA A 376 -80.43 -47.36 50.45
C ALA A 376 -79.70 -47.15 49.11
N LEU A 377 -80.35 -47.48 47.98
CA LEU A 377 -79.81 -47.28 46.64
C LEU A 377 -79.65 -45.80 46.29
N GLU A 378 -80.56 -44.92 46.72
CA GLU A 378 -80.44 -43.46 46.56
C GLU A 378 -79.22 -42.92 47.29
N THR A 379 -78.99 -43.39 48.52
CA THR A 379 -77.82 -43.05 49.32
C THR A 379 -76.54 -43.56 48.64
N GLU A 380 -76.56 -44.78 48.09
CA GLU A 380 -75.42 -45.33 47.34
C GLU A 380 -75.13 -44.50 46.08
N VAL A 381 -76.15 -44.10 45.31
CA VAL A 381 -76.00 -43.21 44.14
C VAL A 381 -75.34 -41.89 44.55
N LEU A 382 -75.81 -41.26 45.62
CA LEU A 382 -75.23 -40.02 46.13
C LEU A 382 -73.76 -40.21 46.54
N ASN A 383 -73.44 -41.31 47.23
CA ASN A 383 -72.07 -41.65 47.60
C ASN A 383 -71.17 -41.86 46.37
N ARG A 384 -71.66 -42.52 45.32
CA ARG A 384 -70.94 -42.70 44.05
C ARG A 384 -70.73 -41.38 43.31
N GLN A 385 -71.72 -40.49 43.32
CA GLN A 385 -71.59 -39.15 42.75
C GLN A 385 -70.53 -38.32 43.49
N ASN A 386 -70.54 -38.36 44.82
CA ASN A 386 -69.53 -37.69 45.64
C ASN A 386 -68.12 -38.28 45.43
N GLU A 387 -68.01 -39.61 45.27
CA GLU A 387 -66.75 -40.27 44.91
C GLU A 387 -66.21 -39.79 43.56
N ILE A 388 -67.07 -39.65 42.55
CA ILE A 388 -66.68 -39.13 41.22
C ILE A 388 -66.20 -37.68 41.33
N LEU A 389 -66.90 -36.83 42.07
CA LEU A 389 -66.49 -35.43 42.30
C LEU A 389 -65.12 -35.35 42.99
N ALA A 390 -64.89 -36.18 44.02
CA ALA A 390 -63.61 -36.25 44.71
C ALA A 390 -62.48 -36.72 43.79
N ARG A 391 -62.71 -37.76 42.96
CA ARG A 391 -61.72 -38.25 41.98
C ARG A 391 -61.45 -37.24 40.86
N GLN A 392 -62.46 -36.46 40.45
CA GLN A 392 -62.28 -35.38 39.48
C GLN A 392 -61.40 -34.27 40.05
N ALA A 393 -61.65 -33.83 41.29
CA ALA A 393 -60.83 -32.83 41.95
C ALA A 393 -59.37 -33.29 42.14
N GLU A 394 -59.15 -34.57 42.45
CA GLU A 394 -57.79 -35.12 42.53
C GLU A 394 -57.09 -35.14 41.16
N LEU A 395 -57.80 -35.53 40.09
CA LEU A 395 -57.24 -35.49 38.73
C LEU A 395 -56.84 -34.07 38.32
N ASP A 396 -57.66 -33.07 38.65
CA ASP A 396 -57.36 -31.67 38.33
C ASP A 396 -56.13 -31.16 39.11
N ARG A 397 -55.97 -31.56 40.37
CA ARG A 397 -54.73 -31.29 41.15
C ARG A 397 -53.49 -31.94 40.52
N ARG A 398 -53.59 -33.20 40.08
CA ARG A 398 -52.47 -33.90 39.41
C ARG A 398 -52.10 -33.25 38.09
N ARG A 399 -53.08 -32.77 37.32
CA ARG A 399 -52.85 -32.00 36.09
C ARG A 399 -52.14 -30.70 36.34
N GLU A 400 -52.57 -29.95 37.35
CA GLU A 400 -51.89 -28.71 37.76
C GLU A 400 -50.44 -29.01 38.16
N GLU A 401 -50.22 -30.09 38.91
CA GLU A 401 -48.88 -30.57 39.26
C GLU A 401 -48.04 -30.80 37.99
N VAL A 402 -48.51 -31.58 37.01
CA VAL A 402 -47.82 -31.81 35.74
C VAL A 402 -47.47 -30.50 35.03
N VAL A 403 -48.43 -29.57 34.90
CA VAL A 403 -48.22 -28.27 34.25
C VAL A 403 -47.13 -27.45 34.97
N THR A 404 -47.12 -27.43 36.30
CA THR A 404 -46.08 -26.69 37.06
C THR A 404 -44.69 -27.28 36.84
N ARG A 405 -44.53 -28.61 36.78
CA ARG A 405 -43.23 -29.25 36.54
C ARG A 405 -42.77 -29.08 35.08
N GLU A 406 -43.69 -29.07 34.12
CA GLU A 406 -43.38 -28.73 32.72
C GLU A 406 -42.90 -27.28 32.57
N ALA A 407 -43.54 -26.34 33.27
CA ALA A 407 -43.13 -24.95 33.29
C ALA A 407 -41.74 -24.77 33.93
N GLU A 408 -41.45 -25.48 35.03
CA GLU A 408 -40.13 -25.48 35.66
C GLU A 408 -39.05 -26.04 34.74
N LEU A 409 -39.33 -27.16 34.06
CA LEU A 409 -38.40 -27.74 33.08
C LEU A 409 -38.09 -26.75 31.94
N THR A 410 -39.13 -26.08 31.43
CA THR A 410 -38.99 -25.06 30.37
C THR A 410 -38.17 -23.87 30.86
N ARG A 411 -38.39 -23.43 32.10
CA ARG A 411 -37.61 -22.35 32.72
C ARG A 411 -36.12 -22.71 32.83
N LEU A 412 -35.80 -23.93 33.28
CA LEU A 412 -34.41 -24.40 33.36
C LEU A 412 -33.76 -24.50 31.98
N GLN A 413 -34.49 -24.96 30.96
CA GLN A 413 -33.98 -25.01 29.57
C GLN A 413 -33.68 -23.62 29.02
N ASN A 414 -34.55 -22.64 29.28
CA ASN A 414 -34.31 -21.25 28.89
C ASN A 414 -33.11 -20.65 29.63
N GLU A 415 -32.92 -20.99 30.91
CA GLU A 415 -31.77 -20.54 31.69
C GLU A 415 -30.46 -21.14 31.16
N VAL A 416 -30.45 -22.41 30.73
CA VAL A 416 -29.32 -23.02 30.02
C VAL A 416 -28.96 -22.22 28.76
N GLN A 417 -29.94 -21.93 27.89
CA GLN A 417 -29.68 -21.14 26.68
C GLN A 417 -29.15 -19.74 26.99
N ARG A 418 -29.67 -19.11 28.05
CA ARG A 418 -29.21 -17.79 28.49
C ARG A 418 -27.77 -17.82 28.99
N LEU A 419 -27.41 -18.84 29.76
CA LEU A 419 -26.06 -19.05 30.29
C LEU A 419 -25.07 -19.38 29.16
N ASP A 420 -25.43 -20.26 28.22
CA ASP A 420 -24.61 -20.54 27.03
C ASP A 420 -24.32 -19.27 26.22
N ALA A 421 -25.35 -18.44 25.98
CA ALA A 421 -25.17 -17.17 25.30
C ALA A 421 -24.31 -16.17 26.10
N ALA A 422 -24.38 -16.20 27.44
CA ALA A 422 -23.54 -15.37 28.30
C ALA A 422 -22.07 -15.84 28.29
N ILE A 423 -21.84 -17.16 28.33
CA ILE A 423 -20.52 -17.77 28.21
C ILE A 423 -19.89 -17.38 26.88
N GLY A 424 -20.59 -17.56 25.76
CA GLY A 424 -20.05 -17.20 24.45
C GLY A 424 -19.68 -15.72 24.32
N ARG A 425 -20.48 -14.80 24.89
CA ARG A 425 -20.11 -13.37 24.95
C ARG A 425 -18.87 -13.12 25.82
N SER A 426 -18.76 -13.81 26.96
CA SER A 426 -17.63 -13.64 27.88
C SER A 426 -16.34 -14.25 27.32
N GLU A 427 -16.42 -15.37 26.61
CA GLU A 427 -15.30 -15.98 25.87
C GLU A 427 -14.82 -15.05 24.75
N GLN A 428 -15.74 -14.46 23.99
CA GLN A 428 -15.39 -13.46 22.97
C GLN A 428 -14.73 -12.22 23.59
N GLN A 429 -15.18 -11.77 24.77
CA GLN A 429 -14.55 -10.66 25.48
C GLN A 429 -13.13 -11.02 25.95
N LEU A 430 -12.92 -12.25 26.43
CA LEU A 430 -11.60 -12.77 26.80
C LEU A 430 -10.66 -12.76 25.59
N GLU A 431 -11.11 -13.31 24.45
CA GLU A 431 -10.36 -13.33 23.19
C GLU A 431 -10.05 -11.90 22.70
N ASN A 432 -11.04 -11.01 22.69
CA ASN A 432 -10.86 -9.61 22.30
C ASN A 432 -9.87 -8.88 23.22
N THR A 433 -9.89 -9.13 24.53
CA THR A 433 -8.95 -8.52 25.48
C THR A 433 -7.52 -8.98 25.19
N GLN A 434 -7.35 -10.26 24.84
CA GLN A 434 -6.06 -10.80 24.42
C GLN A 434 -5.60 -10.21 23.08
N PHE A 435 -6.50 -10.10 22.10
CA PHE A 435 -6.17 -9.66 20.74
C PHE A 435 -5.97 -8.15 20.60
N VAL A 436 -6.84 -7.33 21.21
CA VAL A 436 -6.76 -5.85 21.14
C VAL A 436 -5.46 -5.36 21.77
N SER A 437 -5.10 -5.89 22.94
CA SER A 437 -3.84 -5.52 23.61
C SER A 437 -2.62 -5.82 22.73
N GLN A 438 -2.57 -6.99 22.07
CA GLN A 438 -1.47 -7.31 21.15
C GLN A 438 -1.50 -6.48 19.87
N LYS A 439 -2.69 -6.23 19.31
CA LYS A 439 -2.86 -5.44 18.08
C LYS A 439 -2.42 -3.99 18.26
N ASP A 440 -2.78 -3.37 19.38
CA ASP A 440 -2.44 -1.98 19.67
C ASP A 440 -0.92 -1.80 19.82
N ILE A 441 -0.26 -2.75 20.49
CA ILE A 441 1.21 -2.75 20.63
C ILE A 441 1.88 -2.89 19.26
N ARG A 442 1.45 -3.85 18.43
CA ARG A 442 2.00 -4.04 17.07
C ARG A 442 1.79 -2.81 16.18
N THR A 443 0.63 -2.17 16.29
CA THR A 443 0.32 -0.96 15.51
C THR A 443 1.24 0.19 15.91
N LYS A 444 1.48 0.40 17.22
CA LYS A 444 2.44 1.40 17.70
C LYS A 444 3.87 1.12 17.25
N ILE A 445 4.31 -0.15 17.29
CA ILE A 445 5.65 -0.53 16.79
C ILE A 445 5.78 -0.17 15.30
N ALA A 446 4.77 -0.51 14.49
CA ALA A 446 4.76 -0.20 13.06
C ALA A 446 4.79 1.32 12.79
N ASP A 447 4.02 2.12 13.52
CA ASP A 447 4.03 3.59 13.41
C ASP A 447 5.37 4.20 13.80
N ASN A 448 5.97 3.73 14.90
CA ASN A 448 7.30 4.16 15.31
C ASN A 448 8.38 3.73 14.30
N GLN A 449 8.28 2.53 13.74
CA GLN A 449 9.20 2.04 12.71
C GLN A 449 9.13 2.91 11.44
N LYS A 450 7.93 3.35 11.07
CA LYS A 450 7.74 4.32 9.99
C LYS A 450 8.42 5.65 10.29
N ARG A 451 8.24 6.20 11.50
CA ARG A 451 8.90 7.46 11.92
C ARG A 451 10.43 7.34 11.92
N ILE A 452 10.98 6.22 12.37
CA ILE A 452 12.43 5.95 12.32
C ILE A 452 12.90 5.93 10.86
N SER A 453 12.17 5.24 9.97
CA SER A 453 12.49 5.20 8.53
C SER A 453 12.42 6.59 7.88
N ASP A 454 11.47 7.43 8.28
CA ASP A 454 11.36 8.80 7.78
C ASP A 454 12.57 9.65 8.22
N ILE A 455 13.02 9.51 9.48
CA ILE A 455 14.23 10.17 9.98
C ILE A 455 15.48 9.67 9.22
N ASP A 456 15.61 8.36 9.03
CA ASP A 456 16.75 7.77 8.30
C ASP A 456 16.79 8.21 6.82
N SER A 457 15.62 8.36 6.20
CA SER A 457 15.51 8.94 4.86
C SER A 457 15.92 10.41 4.83
N GLN A 458 15.59 11.20 5.86
CA GLN A 458 16.03 12.59 5.95
C GLN A 458 17.54 12.68 6.10
N PHE A 459 18.15 11.88 6.97
CA PHE A 459 19.60 11.81 7.12
C PHE A 459 20.30 11.42 5.82
N SER A 460 19.79 10.40 5.13
CA SER A 460 20.33 9.96 3.83
C SER A 460 20.25 11.05 2.75
N LYS A 461 19.14 11.80 2.73
CA LYS A 461 18.95 12.92 1.79
C LYS A 461 19.92 14.06 2.07
N SER A 462 20.04 14.49 3.32
CA SER A 462 20.98 15.53 3.74
C SER A 462 22.43 15.13 3.47
N LEU A 463 22.79 13.87 3.74
CA LEU A 463 24.12 13.32 3.44
C LEU A 463 24.44 13.43 1.95
N LEU A 464 23.52 13.01 1.07
CA LEU A 464 23.69 13.08 -0.37
C LEU A 464 23.80 14.53 -0.87
N GLU A 465 22.98 15.43 -0.32
CA GLU A 465 23.00 16.85 -0.67
C GLU A 465 24.33 17.50 -0.26
N ASN A 466 24.78 17.26 0.96
CA ASN A 466 26.08 17.73 1.45
C ASN A 466 27.23 17.14 0.64
N GLN A 467 27.16 15.87 0.22
CA GLN A 467 28.19 15.27 -0.62
C GLN A 467 28.26 15.92 -2.01
N LYS A 468 27.12 16.30 -2.60
CA LYS A 468 27.09 17.11 -3.83
C LYS A 468 27.72 18.49 -3.62
N ARG A 469 27.38 19.17 -2.51
CA ARG A 469 27.96 20.49 -2.16
C ARG A 469 29.48 20.41 -1.95
N ILE A 470 29.96 19.38 -1.26
CA ILE A 470 31.41 19.14 -1.08
C ILE A 470 32.07 18.97 -2.44
N SER A 471 31.52 18.16 -3.36
CA SER A 471 32.09 18.00 -4.70
C SER A 471 32.11 19.30 -5.51
N GLN A 472 31.11 20.17 -5.34
CA GLN A 472 31.10 21.50 -5.96
C GLN A 472 32.18 22.40 -5.37
N ILE A 473 32.31 22.42 -4.04
CA ILE A 473 33.34 23.19 -3.32
C ILE A 473 34.73 22.68 -3.68
N ASP A 474 34.95 21.36 -3.76
CA ASP A 474 36.23 20.78 -4.20
C ASP A 474 36.61 21.29 -5.60
N GLY A 475 35.64 21.41 -6.52
CA GLY A 475 35.84 22.01 -7.83
C GLY A 475 36.19 23.50 -7.78
N GLN A 476 35.53 24.27 -6.92
CA GLN A 476 35.85 25.70 -6.70
C GLN A 476 37.23 25.88 -6.05
N LEU A 477 37.56 25.05 -5.07
CA LEU A 477 38.80 25.06 -4.32
C LEU A 477 39.98 24.68 -5.21
N ALA A 478 39.81 23.71 -6.12
CA ALA A 478 40.81 23.39 -7.14
C ALA A 478 41.08 24.59 -8.08
N ARG A 479 40.04 25.35 -8.45
CA ARG A 479 40.20 26.57 -9.26
C ARG A 479 40.91 27.68 -8.49
N ALA A 480 40.45 27.98 -7.27
CA ALA A 480 41.06 29.00 -6.42
C ALA A 480 42.52 28.67 -6.05
N GLN A 481 42.86 27.38 -5.87
CA GLN A 481 44.25 26.94 -5.67
C GLN A 481 45.11 27.13 -6.91
N LEU A 482 44.57 26.93 -8.11
CA LEU A 482 45.27 27.15 -9.36
C LEU A 482 45.52 28.65 -9.59
N GLU A 483 44.56 29.52 -9.24
CA GLU A 483 44.75 30.98 -9.20
C GLU A 483 45.84 31.39 -8.19
N LEU A 484 45.87 30.76 -7.01
CA LEU A 484 46.94 30.95 -6.02
C LEU A 484 48.31 30.51 -6.55
N GLN A 485 48.38 29.40 -7.29
CA GLN A 485 49.62 28.92 -7.90
C GLN A 485 50.17 29.88 -8.97
N TYR A 486 49.29 30.55 -9.71
CA TYR A 486 49.65 31.48 -10.79
C TYR A 486 50.04 32.89 -10.32
N GLN A 487 50.19 33.09 -9.01
CA GLN A 487 50.66 34.36 -8.46
C GLN A 487 52.13 34.63 -8.75
N GLU A 488 52.92 33.61 -9.03
CA GLU A 488 54.31 33.75 -9.44
C GLU A 488 54.46 33.50 -10.93
N LEU A 489 54.65 34.56 -11.70
CA LEU A 489 54.97 34.45 -13.12
C LEU A 489 56.47 34.21 -13.28
N ARG A 490 56.84 33.07 -13.87
CA ARG A 490 58.24 32.66 -14.10
C ARG A 490 58.59 32.62 -15.58
N ALA A 491 59.87 32.78 -15.90
CA ALA A 491 60.38 32.77 -17.26
C ALA A 491 60.28 31.37 -17.91
N PRO A 492 59.54 31.20 -19.02
CA PRO A 492 59.42 29.90 -19.68
C PRO A 492 60.69 29.49 -20.43
N VAL A 493 61.53 30.45 -20.84
CA VAL A 493 62.79 30.25 -21.56
C VAL A 493 63.83 31.27 -21.07
N ALA A 494 65.11 30.99 -21.29
CA ALA A 494 66.17 31.99 -21.06
C ALA A 494 66.22 33.02 -22.20
N GLY A 495 66.47 34.29 -21.86
CA GLY A 495 66.55 35.40 -22.80
C GLY A 495 66.66 36.76 -22.12
N GLU A 496 66.82 37.82 -22.91
CA GLU A 496 66.77 39.20 -22.45
C GLU A 496 65.32 39.69 -22.41
N VAL A 497 64.94 40.39 -21.33
CA VAL A 497 63.60 40.95 -21.14
C VAL A 497 63.41 42.17 -22.02
N PHE A 498 62.41 42.10 -22.90
CA PHE A 498 62.05 43.14 -23.84
C PHE A 498 60.56 43.52 -23.67
N ASP A 499 60.23 44.79 -23.87
CA ASP A 499 58.85 45.31 -23.83
C ASP A 499 58.07 44.94 -22.55
N LEU A 500 58.69 45.17 -21.38
CA LEU A 500 58.05 44.97 -20.09
C LEU A 500 56.94 46.02 -19.88
N GLN A 501 55.67 45.59 -19.91
CA GLN A 501 54.53 46.49 -19.75
C GLN A 501 54.34 47.01 -18.32
N PRO A 502 54.44 46.16 -17.27
CA PRO A 502 54.27 46.63 -15.90
C PRO A 502 55.45 47.52 -15.50
N ASN A 503 55.17 48.78 -15.18
CA ASN A 503 56.19 49.78 -14.86
C ASN A 503 56.29 50.09 -13.35
N ALA A 504 55.32 49.66 -12.54
CA ALA A 504 55.30 49.83 -11.10
C ALA A 504 54.43 48.76 -10.40
N PRO A 505 54.72 48.45 -9.12
CA PRO A 505 53.77 47.80 -8.23
C PRO A 505 52.39 48.50 -8.24
N GLY A 506 51.30 47.72 -8.20
CA GLY A 506 49.93 48.22 -8.31
C GLY A 506 49.34 48.19 -9.73
N PHE A 507 50.12 47.78 -10.73
CA PHE A 507 49.65 47.60 -12.10
C PHE A 507 48.60 46.47 -12.17
N VAL A 508 47.44 46.75 -12.78
CA VAL A 508 46.34 45.78 -12.90
C VAL A 508 46.46 45.06 -14.23
N VAL A 509 46.65 43.75 -14.16
CA VAL A 509 46.83 42.88 -15.32
C VAL A 509 45.54 42.16 -15.63
N ARG A 510 45.18 42.10 -16.91
CA ARG A 510 44.07 41.29 -17.40
C ARG A 510 44.54 39.90 -17.82
N GLU A 511 43.63 38.95 -17.77
CA GLU A 511 43.89 37.59 -18.20
C GLU A 511 44.37 37.57 -19.66
N THR A 512 45.43 36.81 -19.95
CA THR A 512 46.07 36.67 -21.27
C THR A 512 46.76 37.91 -21.84
N GLU A 513 46.89 38.98 -21.06
CA GLU A 513 47.63 40.18 -21.47
C GLU A 513 49.13 39.87 -21.60
N PRO A 514 49.79 40.24 -22.73
CA PRO A 514 51.23 40.06 -22.88
C PRO A 514 51.97 41.03 -21.97
N LEU A 515 52.77 40.50 -21.04
CA LEU A 515 53.44 41.31 -20.01
C LEU A 515 54.87 41.69 -20.40
N LEU A 516 55.55 40.81 -21.12
CA LEU A 516 56.91 41.01 -21.62
C LEU A 516 57.24 40.00 -22.72
N LYS A 517 58.32 40.27 -23.46
CA LYS A 517 58.89 39.40 -24.50
C LYS A 517 60.31 38.99 -24.12
N LEU A 518 60.66 37.72 -24.29
CA LEU A 518 62.00 37.21 -24.04
C LEU A 518 62.72 36.94 -25.36
N VAL A 519 63.87 37.60 -25.59
CA VAL A 519 64.67 37.48 -26.82
C VAL A 519 65.97 36.74 -26.55
N ARG A 520 66.39 35.82 -27.43
CA ARG A 520 67.65 35.06 -27.28
C ARG A 520 68.82 35.79 -27.97
N ASP A 521 70.02 35.66 -27.42
CA ASP A 521 71.25 36.14 -28.09
C ASP A 521 71.57 35.25 -29.30
N ALA A 522 71.42 35.77 -30.51
CA ALA A 522 71.53 35.02 -31.76
C ALA A 522 72.26 35.82 -32.85
N LYS A 523 72.89 35.12 -33.80
CA LYS A 523 73.61 35.73 -34.94
C LYS A 523 72.66 36.63 -35.76
N LEU A 524 73.18 37.72 -36.30
CA LEU A 524 72.42 38.65 -37.14
C LEU A 524 72.31 38.13 -38.58
N GLU A 525 71.10 38.16 -39.12
CA GLU A 525 70.81 37.85 -40.52
C GLU A 525 70.19 39.10 -41.19
N ALA A 526 70.49 39.31 -42.46
CA ALA A 526 69.85 40.35 -43.26
C ALA A 526 68.61 39.77 -43.94
N SER A 527 67.43 40.22 -43.50
CA SER A 527 66.15 39.91 -44.14
C SER A 527 65.87 40.97 -45.21
N VAL A 528 65.97 40.57 -46.48
CA VAL A 528 65.80 41.45 -47.64
C VAL A 528 64.60 41.05 -48.49
N LEU A 529 64.09 42.01 -49.26
CA LEU A 529 62.89 41.84 -50.09
C LEU A 529 63.27 41.89 -51.57
N ILE A 530 63.26 40.73 -52.24
CA ILE A 530 63.60 40.62 -53.67
C ILE A 530 62.34 40.92 -54.49
N GLN A 531 62.42 41.86 -55.43
CA GLN A 531 61.28 42.21 -56.27
C GLN A 531 60.88 41.06 -57.20
N ASN A 532 59.58 40.90 -57.42
CA ASN A 532 59.05 39.83 -58.27
C ASN A 532 59.64 39.81 -59.70
N GLN A 533 60.01 40.95 -60.27
CA GLN A 533 60.61 41.02 -61.61
C GLN A 533 62.02 40.41 -61.70
N ASP A 534 62.75 40.39 -60.59
CA ASP A 534 64.16 39.97 -60.54
C ASP A 534 64.33 38.56 -59.94
N ILE A 535 63.28 37.99 -59.35
CA ILE A 535 63.31 36.71 -58.63
C ILE A 535 63.81 35.55 -59.50
N ALA A 536 63.43 35.53 -60.79
CA ALA A 536 63.81 34.49 -61.72
C ALA A 536 65.34 34.44 -61.95
N LEU A 537 65.98 35.61 -61.96
CA LEU A 537 67.43 35.73 -62.14
C LEU A 537 68.16 35.25 -60.88
N VAL A 538 67.67 35.64 -59.70
CA VAL A 538 68.27 35.23 -58.42
C VAL A 538 68.10 33.73 -58.18
N LEU A 539 66.93 33.16 -58.51
CA LEU A 539 66.67 31.73 -58.41
C LEU A 539 67.56 30.91 -59.35
N ASP A 540 67.77 31.37 -60.59
CA ASP A 540 68.69 30.72 -61.52
C ASP A 540 70.14 30.72 -61.00
N ALA A 541 70.60 31.83 -60.42
CA ALA A 541 71.93 31.91 -59.79
C ALA A 541 72.05 31.01 -58.56
N LEU A 542 71.03 30.97 -57.70
CA LEU A 542 71.01 30.12 -56.50
C LEU A 542 71.03 28.64 -56.89
N ARG A 543 70.22 28.26 -57.89
CA ARG A 543 70.18 26.89 -58.42
C ARG A 543 71.50 26.47 -59.06
N LYS A 544 72.14 27.35 -59.86
CA LYS A 544 73.46 27.08 -60.46
C LYS A 544 74.53 26.86 -59.39
N ASN A 545 74.63 27.75 -58.40
CA ASN A 545 75.60 27.61 -57.33
C ASN A 545 75.36 26.38 -56.45
N GLN A 546 74.11 26.02 -56.17
CA GLN A 546 73.77 24.77 -55.47
C GLN A 546 74.16 23.53 -56.28
N THR A 547 73.96 23.54 -57.61
CA THR A 547 74.37 22.44 -58.50
C THR A 547 75.89 22.30 -58.57
N GLU A 548 76.63 23.41 -58.40
CA GLU A 548 78.10 23.45 -58.31
C GLU A 548 78.64 23.19 -56.89
N GLY A 549 77.78 22.91 -55.90
CA GLY A 549 78.19 22.59 -54.52
C GLY A 549 78.63 23.80 -53.68
N LYS A 550 78.30 25.04 -54.10
CA LYS A 550 78.59 26.28 -53.35
C LYS A 550 77.47 26.57 -52.33
N LYS A 551 77.84 27.19 -51.20
CA LYS A 551 76.93 27.47 -50.05
C LYS A 551 75.77 28.44 -50.35
N GLY A 552 75.79 29.14 -51.48
CA GLY A 552 74.72 30.06 -51.91
C GLY A 552 75.20 31.06 -52.94
N VAL A 553 74.47 32.16 -53.14
CA VAL A 553 74.88 33.26 -54.03
C VAL A 553 75.60 34.33 -53.22
N PRO A 554 76.81 34.76 -53.63
CA PRO A 554 77.51 35.83 -52.92
C PRO A 554 76.77 37.15 -53.05
N VAL A 555 76.60 37.84 -51.93
CA VAL A 555 75.90 39.11 -51.81
C VAL A 555 76.79 40.12 -51.11
N GLU A 556 76.83 41.33 -51.65
CA GLU A 556 77.44 42.47 -50.97
C GLU A 556 76.33 43.26 -50.26
N VAL A 557 76.39 43.33 -48.94
CA VAL A 557 75.39 44.04 -48.12
C VAL A 557 75.96 45.40 -47.72
N MET A 558 75.26 46.45 -48.12
CA MET A 558 75.53 47.84 -47.78
C MET A 558 74.59 48.23 -46.65
N VAL A 559 75.11 48.71 -45.52
CA VAL A 559 74.28 49.17 -44.40
C VAL A 559 74.07 50.66 -44.57
N GLU A 560 72.82 51.13 -44.63
CA GLU A 560 72.51 52.53 -44.98
C GLU A 560 73.10 53.53 -43.97
N ALA A 561 73.19 53.13 -42.71
CA ALA A 561 73.84 53.92 -41.65
C ALA A 561 75.36 54.13 -41.87
N PHE A 562 75.99 53.37 -42.77
CA PHE A 562 77.44 53.40 -43.03
C PHE A 562 77.72 53.47 -44.55
N PRO A 563 77.96 54.67 -45.14
CA PRO A 563 78.13 54.83 -46.58
C PRO A 563 79.24 53.96 -47.17
N ALA A 564 78.92 53.23 -48.24
CA ALA A 564 79.82 52.23 -48.83
C ALA A 564 81.13 52.79 -49.38
N THR A 565 81.21 54.10 -49.68
CA THR A 565 82.44 54.77 -50.11
C THR A 565 83.50 54.87 -49.02
N GLU A 566 83.10 54.86 -47.74
CA GLU A 566 84.00 55.02 -46.60
C GLU A 566 84.15 53.72 -45.77
N PHE A 567 83.07 52.94 -45.66
CA PHE A 567 82.99 51.78 -44.74
C PHE A 567 83.02 50.42 -45.45
N GLY A 568 83.05 50.40 -46.79
CA GLY A 568 83.01 49.17 -47.58
C GLY A 568 81.66 48.45 -47.50
N THR A 569 81.65 47.15 -47.83
CA THR A 569 80.45 46.30 -47.81
C THR A 569 80.68 45.08 -46.94
N VAL A 570 79.60 44.55 -46.34
CA VAL A 570 79.65 43.28 -45.61
C VAL A 570 79.34 42.16 -46.59
N ASN A 571 80.26 41.21 -46.72
CA ASN A 571 79.98 40.02 -47.52
C ASN A 571 78.99 39.13 -46.78
N GLY A 572 78.06 38.58 -47.55
CA GLY A 572 77.11 37.61 -47.08
C GLY A 572 76.77 36.61 -48.17
N ILE A 573 76.10 35.54 -47.77
CA ILE A 573 75.64 34.50 -48.67
C ILE A 573 74.13 34.46 -48.59
N LEU A 574 73.48 34.55 -49.75
CA LEU A 574 72.05 34.31 -49.85
C LEU A 574 71.78 32.82 -49.56
N THR A 575 71.18 32.52 -48.41
CA THR A 575 70.95 31.15 -47.93
C THR A 575 69.56 30.65 -48.30
N SER A 576 68.53 31.48 -48.17
CA SER A 576 67.15 31.10 -48.47
C SER A 576 66.34 32.23 -49.09
N ILE A 577 65.36 31.83 -49.88
CA ILE A 577 64.30 32.69 -50.42
C ILE A 577 62.99 32.05 -49.96
N GLY A 578 62.12 32.85 -49.36
CA GLY A 578 60.79 32.44 -48.94
C GLY A 578 60.01 31.86 -50.11
N SER A 579 59.28 30.78 -49.84
CA SER A 579 58.46 30.10 -50.84
C SER A 579 57.21 30.88 -51.23
N ASP A 580 56.91 31.97 -50.52
CA ASP A 580 55.68 32.75 -50.69
C ASP A 580 55.97 34.24 -50.91
N VAL A 581 55.06 34.90 -51.63
CA VAL A 581 55.17 36.31 -52.00
C VAL A 581 54.51 37.19 -50.95
N LEU A 582 55.17 38.26 -50.55
CA LEU A 582 54.57 39.30 -49.72
C LEU A 582 53.83 40.30 -50.62
N GLU A 583 52.54 40.47 -50.34
CA GLU A 583 51.66 41.42 -51.04
C GLU A 583 52.04 42.89 -50.73
N PRO A 584 51.75 43.85 -51.63
CA PRO A 584 51.99 45.26 -51.38
C PRO A 584 51.20 45.76 -50.15
N ASP A 585 51.91 46.19 -49.10
CA ASP A 585 51.32 46.82 -47.91
C ASP A 585 51.70 48.32 -47.87
N PRO A 586 50.77 49.22 -48.24
CA PRO A 586 51.03 50.66 -48.25
C PRO A 586 51.28 51.26 -46.87
N GLN A 587 50.89 50.58 -45.77
CA GLN A 587 51.19 51.06 -44.40
C GLN A 587 52.64 50.79 -43.98
N LYS A 588 53.31 49.82 -44.61
CA LYS A 588 54.71 49.44 -44.33
C LYS A 588 55.70 49.97 -45.37
N GLY A 589 55.25 50.81 -46.31
CA GLY A 589 56.09 51.38 -47.36
C GLY A 589 56.48 50.41 -48.48
N GLN A 590 55.82 49.24 -48.55
CA GLN A 590 56.10 48.18 -49.52
C GLN A 590 55.03 48.20 -50.63
N ASN A 591 55.27 48.93 -51.71
CA ASN A 591 54.31 49.09 -52.82
C ASN A 591 54.48 48.06 -53.97
N PHE A 592 55.19 46.97 -53.71
CA PHE A 592 55.52 45.96 -54.73
C PHE A 592 55.51 44.56 -54.13
N TYR A 593 55.14 43.58 -54.96
CA TYR A 593 55.27 42.16 -54.62
C TYR A 593 56.75 41.82 -54.44
N ALA A 594 57.08 41.26 -53.28
CA ALA A 594 58.46 40.89 -52.97
C ALA A 594 58.54 39.52 -52.30
N PHE A 595 59.62 38.81 -52.57
CA PHE A 595 59.96 37.57 -51.89
C PHE A 595 60.89 37.88 -50.73
N PRO A 596 60.54 37.50 -49.49
CA PRO A 596 61.45 37.65 -48.36
C PRO A 596 62.61 36.68 -48.57
N ALA A 597 63.83 37.15 -48.37
CA ALA A 597 65.02 36.36 -48.55
C ALA A 597 65.99 36.61 -47.39
N THR A 598 66.62 35.54 -46.94
CA THR A 598 67.55 35.56 -45.81
C THR A 598 68.97 35.51 -46.34
N ILE A 599 69.76 36.49 -45.93
CA ILE A 599 71.19 36.55 -46.19
C ILE A 599 71.91 36.34 -44.87
N GLU A 600 72.70 35.28 -44.81
CA GLU A 600 73.62 35.05 -43.69
C GLU A 600 74.85 35.93 -43.91
N LEU A 601 75.16 36.77 -42.91
CA LEU A 601 76.31 37.67 -42.94
C LEU A 601 77.56 36.92 -42.46
N ASP A 602 78.70 37.13 -43.12
CA ASP A 602 79.95 36.50 -42.73
C ASP A 602 80.51 37.06 -41.40
N SER A 603 80.11 38.27 -41.02
CA SER A 603 80.54 38.97 -39.81
C SER A 603 79.44 39.90 -39.28
N ASP A 604 79.31 39.99 -37.95
CA ASP A 604 78.46 40.94 -37.23
C ASP A 604 79.14 42.32 -37.02
N LYS A 605 80.32 42.50 -37.61
CA LYS A 605 81.19 43.68 -37.49
C LYS A 605 81.77 44.10 -38.83
N PHE A 606 81.86 45.40 -39.07
CA PHE A 606 82.67 45.99 -40.15
C PHE A 606 84.16 45.97 -39.78
N ILE A 607 85.02 45.70 -40.75
CA ILE A 607 86.47 45.88 -40.64
C ILE A 607 86.86 46.91 -41.69
N LEU A 608 87.20 48.13 -41.28
CA LEU A 608 87.63 49.18 -42.20
C LEU A 608 89.10 48.98 -42.64
N ASP A 609 89.49 49.55 -43.79
CA ASP A 609 90.86 49.52 -44.33
C ASP A 609 91.92 50.14 -43.37
N ASN A 610 91.47 50.89 -42.36
CA ASN A 610 92.27 51.49 -41.30
C ASN A 610 92.24 50.71 -39.95
N GLY A 611 91.60 49.53 -39.90
CA GLY A 611 91.60 48.63 -38.74
C GLY A 611 90.56 48.90 -37.65
N LEU A 612 89.68 49.90 -37.80
CA LEU A 612 88.60 50.16 -36.85
C LEU A 612 87.47 49.11 -37.01
N GLN A 613 86.94 48.57 -35.91
CA GLN A 613 85.81 47.63 -35.93
C GLN A 613 84.53 48.29 -35.41
N VAL A 614 83.45 48.23 -36.20
CA VAL A 614 82.13 48.77 -35.82
C VAL A 614 81.10 47.63 -35.80
N ARG A 615 80.35 47.50 -34.70
CA ARG A 615 79.36 46.42 -34.50
C ARG A 615 78.00 46.77 -35.10
N LEU A 616 77.39 45.82 -35.80
CA LEU A 616 76.04 45.93 -36.34
C LEU A 616 74.99 45.68 -35.26
N HIS A 617 73.85 46.35 -35.35
CA HIS A 617 72.71 46.14 -34.45
C HIS A 617 71.48 45.66 -35.22
N SER A 618 70.66 44.83 -34.59
CA SER A 618 69.35 44.42 -35.13
C SER A 618 68.49 45.66 -35.39
N GLY A 619 67.80 45.68 -36.52
CA GLY A 619 66.93 46.78 -36.96
C GLY A 619 67.58 47.79 -37.92
N MET A 620 68.89 47.74 -38.18
CA MET A 620 69.52 48.60 -39.18
C MET A 620 69.02 48.29 -40.61
N ALA A 621 68.77 49.34 -41.40
CA ALA A 621 68.39 49.23 -42.81
C ALA A 621 69.59 48.85 -43.68
N VAL A 622 69.38 47.92 -44.62
CA VAL A 622 70.43 47.39 -45.49
C VAL A 622 69.98 47.30 -46.94
N GLN A 623 70.93 47.47 -47.86
CA GLN A 623 70.78 47.26 -49.30
C GLN A 623 71.73 46.15 -49.76
N ALA A 624 71.17 45.05 -50.21
CA ALA A 624 71.88 43.87 -50.68
C ALA A 624 72.05 43.89 -52.20
N LYS A 625 73.28 43.77 -52.67
CA LYS A 625 73.63 43.61 -54.08
C LYS A 625 74.02 42.16 -54.37
N ILE A 626 73.08 41.42 -54.93
CA ILE A 626 73.18 39.98 -55.21
C ILE A 626 73.90 39.78 -56.54
N LYS A 627 75.01 39.02 -56.57
CA LYS A 627 75.82 38.79 -57.78
C LYS A 627 75.31 37.57 -58.56
N ILE A 628 74.66 37.81 -59.70
CA ILE A 628 73.88 36.78 -60.43
C ILE A 628 74.68 36.11 -61.56
N GLY A 629 75.80 36.70 -62.00
CA GLY A 629 76.73 36.09 -62.96
C GLY A 629 77.25 37.08 -64.01
N LYS A 630 77.98 36.56 -65.01
CA LYS A 630 78.51 37.34 -66.14
C LYS A 630 77.72 37.08 -67.41
N ARG A 631 77.46 38.11 -68.22
CA ARG A 631 76.85 37.98 -69.55
C ARG A 631 77.66 38.71 -70.60
N THR A 632 77.67 38.18 -71.82
CA THR A 632 78.34 38.85 -72.93
C THR A 632 77.48 39.98 -73.50
N VAL A 633 78.12 41.01 -74.07
CA VAL A 633 77.42 42.15 -74.68
C VAL A 633 76.44 41.68 -75.76
N LEU A 634 76.80 40.64 -76.53
CA LEU A 634 75.94 40.04 -77.56
C LEU A 634 74.69 39.38 -76.95
N GLN A 635 74.82 38.66 -75.83
CA GLN A 635 73.67 38.06 -75.14
C GLN A 635 72.70 39.13 -74.61
N LEU A 636 73.23 40.23 -74.06
CA LEU A 636 72.41 41.36 -73.61
C LEU A 636 71.64 41.99 -74.79
N PHE A 637 72.31 42.23 -75.93
CA PHE A 637 71.69 42.81 -77.11
C PHE A 637 70.63 41.90 -77.76
N ILE A 638 70.94 40.60 -77.93
CA ILE A 638 69.99 39.61 -78.46
C ILE A 638 68.78 39.47 -77.53
N SER A 639 68.99 39.39 -76.22
CA SER A 639 67.88 39.26 -75.27
C SER A 639 66.88 40.43 -75.34
N ARG A 640 67.35 41.65 -75.65
CA ARG A 640 66.44 42.79 -75.89
C ARG A 640 65.72 42.72 -77.24
N LEU A 641 66.40 42.26 -78.30
CA LEU A 641 65.81 42.18 -79.63
C LEU A 641 64.74 41.06 -79.73
N THR A 642 65.04 39.88 -79.18
CA THR A 642 64.12 38.71 -79.20
C THR A 642 62.88 38.92 -78.32
N ASN A 643 62.99 39.73 -77.27
CA ASN A 643 61.85 40.04 -76.41
C ASN A 643 60.83 40.98 -77.07
N GLN A 644 61.16 41.68 -78.18
CA GLN A 644 60.19 42.53 -78.90
C GLN A 644 59.44 41.80 -80.04
N THR A 645 59.98 40.72 -80.62
CA THR A 645 59.34 40.03 -81.75
C THR A 645 58.43 38.86 -81.33
N ARG A 646 58.53 38.38 -80.08
CA ARG A 646 57.61 37.36 -79.53
C ARG A 646 56.23 37.89 -79.13
N GLY A 647 56.02 39.21 -79.16
CA GLY A 647 54.71 39.85 -78.92
C GLY A 647 53.74 39.80 -80.10
N LEU A 648 54.16 39.34 -81.29
CA LEU A 648 53.33 39.31 -82.51
C LEU A 648 52.96 37.89 -83.00
N GLU A 649 53.35 36.83 -82.29
CA GLU A 649 53.03 35.43 -82.64
C GLU A 649 51.93 34.77 -81.78
N THR A 650 51.26 35.53 -80.92
CA THR A 650 50.08 35.07 -80.16
C THR A 650 48.86 35.93 -80.43
N VAL A 651 48.42 35.97 -81.70
CA VAL A 651 47.01 36.17 -82.04
C VAL A 651 46.60 34.97 -82.89
N LYS A 652 46.14 33.91 -82.22
CA LYS A 652 45.24 32.91 -82.76
C LYS A 652 44.41 32.32 -81.64
#